data_AF-A0A0D3MCI8-F1
#
_entry.id   AF-A0A0D3MCI8-F1
#
_cell.length_a   1.000
_cell.length_b   1.000
_cell.length_c   1.000
_cell.angle_alpha   90.00
_cell.angle_beta   90.00
_cell.angle_gamma   90.00
#
_symmetry.space_group_name_H-M   'P 1'
#
loop_
_entity.id
_entity.type
_entity.pdbx_description
1 polymer ?
#
loop_
_entity_poly.entity_id
_entity_poly.type
_entity_poly.pdbx_seq_one_letter_code
_entity_poly.pdbx_strand_id
1 'polypeptide(L)'
;MNFKKIRGLYLKASLTALAMAAFCAPTANAQTLTSNQTGTIDGFYYSFWKDSGDATFGLRGNGRYTSQWSNSTNNWVGGLGWNPGGRKVVSYSGSYNVSNSQNSYLALYGWTKNPLIEYYVIESYGSYNPSSCSGGTDYGSFQSDGATYNVRRCQRVQQPSIEGTQTFYQYFSVRSPKKGFGNISGTITVGNHFDFWASKGLNLGSHDYMVLATEGYQSTGSSDITVSEGTGSGSTSSTSSSSSSSSSSSSSSSSSSGGNSGSGVTVRARGVVGGEHINLIIGGSTVASWNLTTSNADYNYTGNASGDIEVEFDNDGGDRDVILDYIYVNGETRQAEDMEYNTSTYDGSCGGGSYSDTMHCNGVIGFGFTYDCFSGNCNSGSSSSSSSSSSSSSSSSSTGGNSSCSGYVGITFDDGPGSNTSTLINLLNQNNLTPVTWFNTGQNISSNPNQFSQQLSVGEVHNHSYSHSHMLNWGYQQVRDELSQTNQAIQNAGGATPTLFRPPYGETNSTINQAAQSLGLRVITWDVDSRDWDGASASAIASAAAQLQNGQVILMHDASYNNTNNAIAQIASGLRSRGLCAGRIDASTGRAVAPSGSNSSSSSSSSSSSSSSSSSSSSSSSSSSSSGGNGACQCNWYGSLYPTCQNQTSGWGWENSQSCIGNNTCNSQNSGNGGVVCN
;
A
#
# COMPACT_ATOMS: atom_id res chain seq x y z
N MET A 1 -38.99 60.05 -14.98
CA MET A 1 -38.65 60.02 -16.43
C MET A 1 -38.95 58.63 -16.97
N ASN A 2 -39.73 58.58 -18.06
CA ASN A 2 -40.15 57.41 -18.84
C ASN A 2 -38.94 56.62 -19.39
N PHE A 3 -38.96 55.30 -19.58
CA PHE A 3 -39.62 54.50 -20.64
C PHE A 3 -39.20 53.02 -20.34
N LYS A 4 -39.84 51.89 -20.70
CA LYS A 4 -40.73 51.51 -21.82
C LYS A 4 -41.36 50.13 -21.53
N LYS A 5 -42.58 49.93 -22.04
CA LYS A 5 -43.45 48.73 -22.02
C LYS A 5 -42.98 47.61 -22.96
N ILE A 6 -43.56 46.40 -22.79
CA ILE A 6 -44.30 45.52 -23.76
C ILE A 6 -44.58 44.19 -23.02
N ARG A 7 -45.78 43.88 -22.50
CA ARG A 7 -47.02 43.31 -23.10
C ARG A 7 -46.85 42.07 -23.99
N GLY A 8 -47.30 40.91 -23.50
CA GLY A 8 -47.70 39.73 -24.27
C GLY A 8 -48.65 38.87 -23.43
N LEU A 9 -49.88 38.68 -23.93
CA LEU A 9 -51.03 38.01 -23.29
C LEU A 9 -51.27 36.66 -23.99
N TYR A 10 -52.17 35.82 -23.42
CA TYR A 10 -52.76 34.56 -23.92
C TYR A 10 -51.96 33.28 -23.59
N LEU A 11 -52.50 32.16 -23.11
CA LEU A 11 -53.86 31.61 -23.16
C LEU A 11 -54.06 30.58 -22.02
N LYS A 12 -55.29 30.43 -21.50
CA LYS A 12 -55.70 29.39 -20.53
C LYS A 12 -55.91 28.03 -21.20
N ALA A 13 -55.56 26.93 -20.52
CA ALA A 13 -56.36 25.69 -20.50
C ALA A 13 -55.92 24.78 -19.34
N SER A 14 -56.91 24.36 -18.55
CA SER A 14 -56.85 23.53 -17.35
C SER A 14 -56.46 22.07 -17.61
N LEU A 15 -55.82 21.40 -16.64
CA LEU A 15 -56.29 20.10 -16.15
C LEU A 15 -55.62 19.72 -14.82
N THR A 16 -56.45 19.41 -13.84
CA THR A 16 -56.12 18.86 -12.52
C THR A 16 -55.64 17.41 -12.67
N ALA A 17 -54.51 17.05 -12.04
CA ALA A 17 -54.13 15.65 -11.85
C ALA A 17 -53.51 15.46 -10.46
N LEU A 18 -53.99 14.40 -9.78
CA LEU A 18 -53.64 13.91 -8.45
C LEU A 18 -52.17 14.14 -8.05
N ALA A 19 -51.95 14.85 -6.95
CA ALA A 19 -50.69 14.79 -6.21
C ALA A 19 -50.70 13.51 -5.34
N MET A 20 -50.11 12.43 -5.85
CA MET A 20 -49.58 11.39 -4.98
C MET A 20 -48.49 12.03 -4.13
N ALA A 21 -48.66 12.01 -2.81
CA ALA A 21 -47.62 12.36 -1.86
C ALA A 21 -46.51 11.30 -1.94
N ALA A 22 -45.56 11.53 -2.84
CA ALA A 22 -44.25 10.92 -2.72
C ALA A 22 -43.59 11.54 -1.48
N PHE A 23 -43.28 10.71 -0.48
CA PHE A 23 -42.24 11.03 0.49
C PHE A 23 -40.92 11.18 -0.30
N CYS A 24 -40.69 12.37 -0.87
CA CYS A 24 -39.37 12.78 -1.26
C CYS A 24 -38.59 12.98 0.04
N ALA A 25 -37.73 12.02 0.37
CA ALA A 25 -36.57 12.32 1.19
C ALA A 25 -35.92 13.60 0.63
N PRO A 26 -35.60 14.60 1.46
CA PRO A 26 -34.97 15.82 0.96
C PRO A 26 -33.69 15.43 0.23
N THR A 27 -33.61 15.80 -1.04
CA THR A 27 -32.39 15.68 -1.84
C THR A 27 -31.25 16.35 -1.08
N ALA A 28 -30.22 15.59 -0.72
CA ALA A 28 -29.02 16.10 -0.07
C ALA A 28 -28.51 17.34 -0.84
N ASN A 29 -28.52 18.50 -0.17
CA ASN A 29 -28.11 19.76 -0.78
C ASN A 29 -26.60 19.75 -0.95
N ALA A 30 -26.14 19.37 -2.14
CA ALA A 30 -24.76 19.53 -2.53
C ALA A 30 -24.45 21.03 -2.66
N GLN A 31 -23.69 21.60 -1.71
CA GLN A 31 -23.26 22.99 -1.74
C GLN A 31 -21.77 23.07 -2.05
N THR A 32 -21.34 23.98 -2.92
CA THR A 32 -19.90 24.26 -3.13
C THR A 32 -19.57 25.64 -2.60
N LEU A 33 -18.65 25.70 -1.64
CA LEU A 33 -18.13 26.91 -1.03
C LEU A 33 -16.90 27.39 -1.79
N THR A 34 -16.82 28.70 -2.01
CA THR A 34 -15.69 29.37 -2.67
C THR A 34 -15.11 30.51 -1.82
N SER A 35 -15.68 30.74 -0.63
CA SER A 35 -15.25 31.74 0.36
C SER A 35 -15.34 31.15 1.77
N ASN A 36 -14.61 31.74 2.71
CA ASN A 36 -14.45 31.23 4.07
C ASN A 36 -15.80 31.10 4.79
N GLN A 37 -16.07 29.93 5.35
CA GLN A 37 -17.33 29.64 6.01
C GLN A 37 -17.19 28.46 6.97
N THR A 38 -17.95 28.51 8.06
CA THR A 38 -18.15 27.38 8.98
C THR A 38 -19.65 27.13 9.16
N GLY A 39 -20.02 25.95 9.63
CA GLY A 39 -21.42 25.62 9.90
C GLY A 39 -21.63 24.13 10.13
N THR A 40 -22.86 23.67 9.93
CA THR A 40 -23.22 22.25 10.06
C THR A 40 -23.98 21.74 8.85
N ILE A 41 -23.74 20.49 8.45
CA ILE A 41 -24.52 19.75 7.44
C ILE A 41 -24.67 18.30 7.88
N ASP A 42 -25.89 17.78 7.84
CA ASP A 42 -26.23 16.38 8.17
C ASP A 42 -25.61 15.87 9.48
N GLY A 43 -25.60 16.71 10.52
CA GLY A 43 -25.05 16.38 11.84
C GLY A 43 -23.53 16.56 11.99
N PHE A 44 -22.82 16.91 10.92
CA PHE A 44 -21.38 17.20 10.95
C PHE A 44 -21.12 18.70 10.95
N TYR A 45 -20.16 19.13 11.78
CA TYR A 45 -19.56 20.45 11.69
C TYR A 45 -18.62 20.52 10.48
N TYR A 46 -18.61 21.62 9.75
CA TYR A 46 -17.61 21.90 8.73
C TYR A 46 -16.87 23.21 9.00
N SER A 47 -15.62 23.24 8.56
CA SER A 47 -14.81 24.45 8.47
C SER A 47 -14.17 24.52 7.09
N PHE A 48 -14.21 25.69 6.45
CA PHE A 48 -13.48 26.00 5.24
C PHE A 48 -12.87 27.39 5.34
N TRP A 49 -11.55 27.46 5.18
CA TRP A 49 -10.78 28.69 5.21
C TRP A 49 -9.73 28.71 4.11
N LYS A 50 -9.52 29.86 3.50
CA LYS A 50 -8.38 30.18 2.64
C LYS A 50 -7.99 31.64 2.78
N ASP A 51 -6.75 31.97 2.41
CA ASP A 51 -6.28 33.35 2.34
C ASP A 51 -6.58 34.00 0.96
N SER A 52 -6.36 33.26 -0.12
CA SER A 52 -6.36 33.72 -1.49
C SER A 52 -6.45 32.54 -2.46
N GLY A 53 -6.76 32.83 -3.74
CA GLY A 53 -6.81 31.84 -4.80
C GLY A 53 -8.13 31.09 -4.95
N ASP A 54 -8.07 29.97 -5.67
CA ASP A 54 -9.21 29.30 -6.30
C ASP A 54 -9.75 28.07 -5.57
N ALA A 55 -9.24 27.74 -4.37
CA ALA A 55 -9.73 26.58 -3.62
C ALA A 55 -11.25 26.59 -3.44
N THR A 56 -11.85 25.43 -3.67
CA THR A 56 -13.29 25.15 -3.55
C THR A 56 -13.55 23.98 -2.60
N PHE A 57 -14.66 24.04 -1.87
CA PHE A 57 -15.03 23.03 -0.88
C PHE A 57 -16.50 22.62 -1.05
N GLY A 58 -16.72 21.43 -1.58
CA GLY A 58 -18.04 20.85 -1.84
C GLY A 58 -18.55 19.99 -0.69
N LEU A 59 -19.67 20.37 -0.09
CA LEU A 59 -20.43 19.56 0.86
C LEU A 59 -21.32 18.59 0.07
N ARG A 60 -21.30 17.28 0.40
CA ARG A 60 -22.02 16.22 -0.35
C ARG A 60 -22.98 15.38 0.50
N GLY A 61 -23.18 15.75 1.76
CA GLY A 61 -24.06 15.08 2.73
C GLY A 61 -23.46 13.78 3.30
N ASN A 62 -24.09 13.21 4.34
CA ASN A 62 -23.66 11.97 5.01
C ASN A 62 -22.16 11.93 5.38
N GLY A 63 -21.63 13.02 5.94
CA GLY A 63 -20.22 13.10 6.34
C GLY A 63 -19.21 13.23 5.20
N ARG A 64 -19.66 13.44 3.94
CA ARG A 64 -18.79 13.55 2.77
C ARG A 64 -18.53 14.98 2.32
N TYR A 65 -17.26 15.31 2.08
CA TYR A 65 -16.82 16.55 1.44
C TYR A 65 -15.91 16.28 0.23
N THR A 66 -15.85 17.24 -0.68
CA THR A 66 -14.91 17.29 -1.81
C THR A 66 -14.13 18.60 -1.76
N SER A 67 -12.89 18.61 -2.20
CA SER A 67 -12.13 19.85 -2.42
C SER A 67 -11.36 19.82 -3.72
N GLN A 68 -11.08 21.01 -4.25
CA GLN A 68 -10.20 21.18 -5.41
C GLN A 68 -9.53 22.55 -5.33
N TRP A 69 -8.22 22.59 -5.59
CA TRP A 69 -7.42 23.81 -5.57
C TRP A 69 -6.28 23.72 -6.58
N SER A 70 -5.78 24.87 -7.02
CA SER A 70 -4.57 24.96 -7.85
C SER A 70 -3.45 25.75 -7.17
N ASN A 71 -2.27 25.76 -7.78
CA ASN A 71 -1.11 26.57 -7.36
C ASN A 71 -1.40 28.08 -7.25
N SER A 72 -2.56 28.57 -7.73
CA SER A 72 -3.00 29.94 -7.50
C SER A 72 -3.49 30.19 -6.05
N THR A 73 -3.79 29.13 -5.30
CA THR A 73 -4.11 29.16 -3.88
C THR A 73 -2.83 29.18 -3.06
N ASN A 74 -2.65 30.22 -2.23
CA ASN A 74 -1.49 30.29 -1.34
C ASN A 74 -1.67 29.35 -0.13
N ASN A 75 -2.73 29.51 0.65
CA ASN A 75 -3.07 28.54 1.71
C ASN A 75 -4.59 28.33 1.84
N TRP A 76 -5.00 27.09 2.10
CA TRP A 76 -6.37 26.74 2.45
C TRP A 76 -6.44 25.48 3.32
N VAL A 77 -7.46 25.40 4.19
CA VAL A 77 -7.80 24.23 4.98
C VAL A 77 -9.32 24.02 5.02
N GLY A 78 -9.77 22.78 4.90
CA GLY A 78 -11.19 22.47 5.08
C GLY A 78 -11.48 21.00 5.33
N GLY A 79 -12.55 20.73 6.09
CA GLY A 79 -12.91 19.39 6.53
C GLY A 79 -14.28 19.29 7.20
N LEU A 80 -14.68 18.06 7.53
CA LEU A 80 -15.88 17.71 8.27
C LEU A 80 -15.53 17.03 9.61
N GLY A 81 -16.38 17.22 10.61
CA GLY A 81 -16.22 16.59 11.93
C GLY A 81 -17.23 17.13 12.94
N TRP A 82 -16.75 17.59 14.10
CA TRP A 82 -17.56 17.88 15.27
C TRP A 82 -17.16 19.21 15.94
N ASN A 83 -18.14 19.84 16.58
CA ASN A 83 -17.92 20.98 17.46
C ASN A 83 -18.88 20.88 18.66
N PRO A 84 -18.39 20.61 19.89
CA PRO A 84 -16.98 20.42 20.22
C PRO A 84 -16.41 19.11 19.66
N GLY A 85 -15.09 19.07 19.50
CA GLY A 85 -14.33 17.85 19.31
C GLY A 85 -14.22 17.03 20.60
N GLY A 86 -13.29 16.08 20.62
CA GLY A 86 -13.03 15.27 21.82
C GLY A 86 -12.58 13.85 21.47
N ARG A 87 -12.63 12.97 22.47
CA ARG A 87 -12.35 11.54 22.31
C ARG A 87 -13.43 10.92 21.43
N LYS A 88 -13.03 10.43 20.26
CA LYS A 88 -13.90 9.78 19.27
C LYS A 88 -13.13 8.67 18.57
N VAL A 89 -13.84 7.71 17.98
CA VAL A 89 -13.28 6.79 17.00
C VAL A 89 -13.71 7.33 15.63
N VAL A 90 -12.78 7.94 14.90
CA VAL A 90 -13.07 8.58 13.61
C VAL A 90 -12.74 7.62 12.49
N SER A 91 -13.74 7.19 11.73
CA SER A 91 -13.51 6.41 10.50
C SER A 91 -13.61 7.32 9.29
N TYR A 92 -12.76 7.08 8.29
CA TYR A 92 -12.77 7.86 7.07
C TYR A 92 -12.42 7.03 5.84
N SER A 93 -12.93 7.45 4.69
CA SER A 93 -12.64 6.82 3.40
C SER A 93 -12.86 7.78 2.24
N GLY A 94 -12.19 7.54 1.11
CA GLY A 94 -12.36 8.34 -0.09
C GLY A 94 -11.10 8.43 -0.94
N SER A 95 -10.86 9.61 -1.54
CA SER A 95 -9.68 9.89 -2.35
C SER A 95 -8.97 11.18 -1.92
N TYR A 96 -7.64 11.12 -1.87
CA TYR A 96 -6.73 12.24 -1.60
C TYR A 96 -5.78 12.39 -2.80
N ASN A 97 -6.25 13.10 -3.83
CA ASN A 97 -5.64 13.18 -5.14
C ASN A 97 -4.61 14.31 -5.19
N VAL A 98 -3.53 14.08 -4.48
CA VAL A 98 -2.35 14.95 -4.40
C VAL A 98 -1.12 14.11 -4.75
N SER A 99 0.03 14.72 -4.99
CA SER A 99 1.28 13.97 -5.21
C SER A 99 2.31 14.30 -4.14
N ASN A 100 3.34 13.47 -4.03
CA ASN A 100 4.40 13.66 -3.05
C ASN A 100 5.20 14.97 -3.26
N SER A 101 5.08 15.64 -4.41
CA SER A 101 5.75 16.93 -4.67
C SER A 101 4.93 18.15 -4.23
N GLN A 102 3.64 17.97 -3.93
CA GLN A 102 2.72 19.05 -3.57
C GLN A 102 2.71 19.24 -2.06
N ASN A 103 2.77 20.48 -1.57
CA ASN A 103 2.65 20.73 -0.13
C ASN A 103 1.16 20.72 0.26
N SER A 104 0.75 19.62 0.89
CA SER A 104 -0.63 19.34 1.30
C SER A 104 -0.63 18.23 2.33
N TYR A 105 -1.67 18.15 3.16
CA TYR A 105 -1.85 17.06 4.11
C TYR A 105 -3.31 16.71 4.35
N LEU A 106 -3.55 15.44 4.71
CA LEU A 106 -4.80 14.91 5.22
C LEU A 106 -4.58 14.57 6.69
N ALA A 107 -5.30 15.25 7.57
CA ALA A 107 -5.10 15.13 9.01
C ALA A 107 -6.41 15.32 9.77
N LEU A 108 -6.56 14.64 10.90
CA LEU A 108 -7.47 15.10 11.93
C LEU A 108 -6.88 16.36 12.54
N TYR A 109 -7.68 17.41 12.63
CA TYR A 109 -7.26 18.75 13.00
C TYR A 109 -8.25 19.33 14.01
N GLY A 110 -7.76 19.98 15.07
CA GLY A 110 -8.65 20.64 16.02
C GLY A 110 -7.94 21.59 16.97
N TRP A 111 -8.73 22.20 17.83
CA TRP A 111 -8.26 23.17 18.82
C TRP A 111 -8.77 22.86 20.22
N THR A 112 -8.00 23.28 21.21
CA THR A 112 -8.48 23.42 22.60
C THR A 112 -8.23 24.83 23.10
N LYS A 113 -8.98 25.23 24.13
CA LYS A 113 -8.82 26.48 24.88
C LYS A 113 -8.43 26.18 26.31
N ASN A 114 -7.61 27.05 26.91
CA ASN A 114 -7.14 26.92 28.29
C ASN A 114 -6.56 25.52 28.65
N PRO A 115 -5.40 25.12 28.09
CA PRO A 115 -4.51 25.90 27.21
C PRO A 115 -4.98 26.01 25.76
N LEU A 116 -4.59 27.10 25.09
CA LEU A 116 -4.77 27.26 23.65
C LEU A 116 -3.78 26.35 22.91
N ILE A 117 -4.30 25.27 22.32
CA ILE A 117 -3.52 24.27 21.58
C ILE A 117 -4.17 24.03 20.23
N GLU A 118 -3.37 24.04 19.19
CA GLU A 118 -3.74 23.51 17.88
C GLU A 118 -3.17 22.10 17.74
N TYR A 119 -3.95 21.10 17.37
CA TYR A 119 -3.46 19.73 17.31
C TYR A 119 -3.77 19.04 15.99
N TYR A 120 -2.90 18.10 15.64
CA TYR A 120 -2.98 17.32 14.42
C TYR A 120 -2.68 15.84 14.67
N VAL A 121 -3.51 14.97 14.09
CA VAL A 121 -3.17 13.57 13.80
C VAL A 121 -3.04 13.44 12.28
N ILE A 122 -1.80 13.39 11.80
CA ILE A 122 -1.48 13.46 10.37
C ILE A 122 -1.44 12.06 9.80
N GLU A 123 -2.43 11.76 8.94
CA GLU A 123 -2.53 10.49 8.24
C GLU A 123 -1.67 10.48 6.98
N SER A 124 -1.64 11.57 6.22
CA SER A 124 -0.82 11.73 5.01
C SER A 124 -0.36 13.17 4.82
N TYR A 125 0.77 13.34 4.12
CA TYR A 125 1.28 14.65 3.69
C TYR A 125 2.10 14.50 2.40
N GLY A 126 2.24 15.57 1.63
CA GLY A 126 3.00 15.60 0.39
C GLY A 126 4.48 15.95 0.60
N SER A 127 4.95 17.04 -0.03
CA SER A 127 6.38 17.39 -0.06
C SER A 127 6.95 17.95 1.23
N TYR A 128 6.08 18.34 2.17
CA TYR A 128 6.47 18.94 3.44
C TYR A 128 5.76 18.24 4.59
N ASN A 129 6.52 17.84 5.61
CA ASN A 129 5.97 17.30 6.85
C ASN A 129 5.56 18.49 7.76
N PRO A 130 4.26 18.68 8.05
CA PRO A 130 3.76 19.82 8.81
C PRO A 130 4.27 19.89 10.26
N SER A 131 4.82 18.80 10.83
CA SER A 131 5.46 18.86 12.15
C SER A 131 6.88 19.46 12.13
N SER A 132 7.40 19.85 10.97
CA SER A 132 8.79 20.31 10.80
C SER A 132 8.96 21.76 11.25
N CYS A 133 9.05 21.99 12.56
CA CYS A 133 9.29 23.29 13.16
C CYS A 133 10.70 23.42 13.77
N SER A 134 11.30 24.60 13.61
CA SER A 134 12.54 24.97 14.29
C SER A 134 12.32 25.03 15.81
N GLY A 135 13.23 24.44 16.58
CA GLY A 135 13.12 24.37 18.04
C GLY A 135 12.03 23.44 18.58
N GLY A 136 11.39 22.63 17.73
CA GLY A 136 10.41 21.62 18.17
C GLY A 136 11.03 20.52 19.03
N THR A 137 10.19 19.90 19.86
CA THR A 137 10.59 18.84 20.80
C THR A 137 9.89 17.53 20.44
N ASP A 138 10.64 16.44 20.31
CA ASP A 138 10.11 15.09 20.09
C ASP A 138 9.81 14.39 21.41
N TYR A 139 8.74 13.60 21.44
CA TYR A 139 8.22 12.92 22.65
C TYR A 139 8.14 11.38 22.51
N GLY A 140 8.79 10.83 21.48
CA GLY A 140 8.77 9.42 21.14
C GLY A 140 7.61 9.07 20.22
N SER A 141 7.24 7.79 20.21
CA SER A 141 6.17 7.26 19.35
C SER A 141 5.31 6.23 20.09
N PHE A 142 4.15 5.92 19.51
CA PHE A 142 3.25 4.87 19.99
C PHE A 142 2.48 4.23 18.83
N GLN A 143 1.93 3.04 19.09
CA GLN A 143 1.06 2.33 18.16
C GLN A 143 -0.40 2.72 18.37
N SER A 144 -1.11 3.00 17.29
CA SER A 144 -2.58 3.09 17.25
C SER A 144 -3.05 2.75 15.85
N ASP A 145 -4.22 2.13 15.73
CA ASP A 145 -4.91 1.94 14.44
C ASP A 145 -4.01 1.32 13.33
N GLY A 146 -3.17 0.36 13.70
CA GLY A 146 -2.25 -0.33 12.78
C GLY A 146 -1.07 0.51 12.27
N ALA A 147 -0.67 1.57 12.98
CA ALA A 147 0.45 2.44 12.61
C ALA A 147 1.26 2.92 13.81
N THR A 148 2.51 3.31 13.57
CA THR A 148 3.29 4.11 14.52
C THR A 148 2.96 5.58 14.32
N TYR A 149 2.79 6.35 15.40
CA TYR A 149 2.70 7.81 15.35
C TYR A 149 3.87 8.43 16.09
N ASN A 150 4.69 9.21 15.38
CA ASN A 150 5.76 10.00 15.97
C ASN A 150 5.19 11.29 16.56
N VAL A 151 5.49 11.58 17.82
CA VAL A 151 4.91 12.71 18.54
C VAL A 151 5.89 13.86 18.68
N ARG A 152 5.45 15.05 18.26
CA ARG A 152 6.25 16.27 18.31
C ARG A 152 5.42 17.46 18.76
N ARG A 153 6.04 18.38 19.49
CA ARG A 153 5.48 19.68 19.85
C ARG A 153 6.23 20.81 19.16
N CYS A 154 5.48 21.76 18.62
CA CYS A 154 6.00 22.99 18.04
C CYS A 154 5.41 24.22 18.74
N GLN A 155 6.11 25.35 18.73
CA GLN A 155 5.56 26.62 19.20
C GLN A 155 5.30 27.56 18.02
N ARG A 156 4.15 28.22 18.03
CA ARG A 156 3.77 29.28 17.11
C ARG A 156 3.77 30.60 17.88
N VAL A 157 4.59 31.56 17.46
CA VAL A 157 4.75 32.86 18.13
C VAL A 157 4.04 33.94 17.32
N GLN A 158 3.10 34.65 17.95
CA GLN A 158 2.31 35.72 17.35
C GLN A 158 1.65 35.31 16.02
N GLN A 159 0.98 34.16 16.00
CA GLN A 159 0.31 33.62 14.82
C GLN A 159 -1.21 33.68 14.96
N PRO A 160 -1.98 33.70 13.84
CA PRO A 160 -3.43 33.58 13.88
C PRO A 160 -3.89 32.29 14.59
N SER A 161 -5.00 32.38 15.32
CA SER A 161 -5.65 31.28 16.03
C SER A 161 -7.15 31.53 16.15
N ILE A 162 -7.87 30.57 16.74
CA ILE A 162 -9.30 30.73 17.08
C ILE A 162 -9.58 31.79 18.18
N GLU A 163 -8.54 32.31 18.83
CA GLU A 163 -8.61 33.40 19.82
C GLU A 163 -7.86 34.66 19.35
N GLY A 164 -7.74 34.85 18.04
CA GLY A 164 -7.00 35.95 17.42
C GLY A 164 -5.50 35.68 17.33
N THR A 165 -4.68 36.71 17.20
CA THR A 165 -3.22 36.56 17.15
C THR A 165 -2.68 36.22 18.54
N GLN A 166 -2.11 35.02 18.68
CA GLN A 166 -1.64 34.49 19.97
C GLN A 166 -0.29 33.79 19.82
N THR A 167 0.33 33.49 20.96
CA THR A 167 1.42 32.52 21.04
C THR A 167 0.90 31.23 21.67
N PHE A 168 1.00 30.12 20.95
CA PHE A 168 0.43 28.83 21.35
C PHE A 168 1.32 27.66 20.92
N TYR A 169 1.06 26.48 21.49
CA TYR A 169 1.72 25.25 21.07
C TYR A 169 0.87 24.47 20.06
N GLN A 170 1.57 23.74 19.20
CA GLN A 170 1.01 22.75 18.30
C GLN A 170 1.43 21.35 18.74
N TYR A 171 0.48 20.42 18.81
CA TYR A 171 0.75 19.00 19.10
C TYR A 171 0.54 18.17 17.84
N PHE A 172 1.50 17.31 17.54
CA PHE A 172 1.46 16.46 16.36
C PHE A 172 1.60 15.00 16.75
N SER A 173 0.72 14.17 16.22
CA SER A 173 0.96 12.74 15.97
C SER A 173 1.12 12.55 14.47
N VAL A 174 2.32 12.21 14.02
CA VAL A 174 2.62 12.02 12.60
C VAL A 174 2.68 10.53 12.28
N ARG A 175 1.77 10.04 11.44
CA ARG A 175 1.74 8.64 11.05
C ARG A 175 3.05 8.24 10.37
N SER A 176 3.60 7.10 10.78
CA SER A 176 4.81 6.50 10.25
C SER A 176 4.53 5.01 9.98
N PRO A 177 4.52 4.58 8.72
CA PRO A 177 4.64 5.41 7.51
C PRO A 177 3.42 6.34 7.34
N LYS A 178 3.58 7.47 6.63
CA LYS A 178 2.42 8.26 6.19
C LYS A 178 1.61 7.46 5.16
N LYS A 179 0.29 7.62 5.12
CA LYS A 179 -0.56 6.99 4.09
C LYS A 179 -0.29 7.60 2.71
N GLY A 180 -0.53 6.82 1.67
CA GLY A 180 -0.35 7.23 0.27
C GLY A 180 -1.40 8.22 -0.24
N PHE A 181 -1.35 8.48 -1.53
CA PHE A 181 -2.29 9.35 -2.26
C PHE A 181 -3.27 8.50 -3.09
N GLY A 182 -4.31 9.11 -3.63
CA GLY A 182 -5.40 8.41 -4.32
C GLY A 182 -6.38 7.85 -3.29
N ASN A 183 -6.83 6.59 -3.46
CA ASN A 183 -7.77 5.98 -2.52
C ASN A 183 -7.16 5.88 -1.12
N ILE A 184 -7.87 6.40 -0.13
CA ILE A 184 -7.40 6.47 1.24
C ILE A 184 -8.54 6.19 2.22
N SER A 185 -8.26 5.41 3.25
CA SER A 185 -9.19 5.13 4.35
C SER A 185 -8.44 4.79 5.63
N GLY A 186 -9.13 4.84 6.75
CA GLY A 186 -8.60 4.44 8.04
C GLY A 186 -9.56 4.72 9.19
N THR A 187 -9.11 4.31 10.37
CA THR A 187 -9.71 4.67 11.66
C THR A 187 -8.66 5.43 12.46
N ILE A 188 -9.09 6.46 13.18
CA ILE A 188 -8.28 7.23 14.11
C ILE A 188 -8.96 7.12 15.47
N THR A 189 -8.39 6.31 16.36
CA THR A 189 -8.84 6.22 17.74
C THR A 189 -8.26 7.40 18.52
N VAL A 190 -8.94 8.55 18.44
CA VAL A 190 -8.45 9.85 18.94
C VAL A 190 -8.04 9.79 20.42
N GLY A 191 -8.72 8.95 21.19
CA GLY A 191 -8.39 8.71 22.60
C GLY A 191 -6.94 8.26 22.80
N ASN A 192 -6.42 7.35 21.97
CA ASN A 192 -5.05 6.84 22.10
C ASN A 192 -4.01 7.96 21.92
N HIS A 193 -4.26 8.88 20.98
CA HIS A 193 -3.40 10.04 20.76
C HIS A 193 -3.39 10.98 21.95
N PHE A 194 -4.58 11.31 22.47
CA PHE A 194 -4.71 12.21 23.61
C PHE A 194 -4.08 11.61 24.88
N ASP A 195 -4.23 10.30 25.09
CA ASP A 195 -3.64 9.59 26.24
C ASP A 195 -2.11 9.57 26.15
N PHE A 196 -1.55 9.31 24.96
CA PHE A 196 -0.10 9.37 24.79
C PHE A 196 0.42 10.78 25.01
N TRP A 197 -0.23 11.82 24.45
CA TRP A 197 0.16 13.21 24.67
C TRP A 197 0.14 13.57 26.17
N ALA A 198 -0.94 13.23 26.87
CA ALA A 198 -1.06 13.44 28.31
C ALA A 198 0.04 12.71 29.09
N SER A 199 0.39 11.46 28.72
CA SER A 199 1.48 10.70 29.35
C SER A 199 2.86 11.37 29.23
N LYS A 200 3.01 12.29 28.27
CA LYS A 200 4.22 13.08 28.02
C LYS A 200 4.12 14.51 28.55
N GLY A 201 3.06 14.83 29.29
CA GLY A 201 2.81 16.16 29.84
C GLY A 201 2.30 17.18 28.82
N LEU A 202 1.85 16.72 27.64
CA LEU A 202 1.21 17.54 26.61
C LEU A 202 -0.30 17.60 26.87
N ASN A 203 -0.69 18.41 27.86
CA ASN A 203 -2.07 18.48 28.33
C ASN A 203 -2.94 19.30 27.36
N LEU A 204 -4.07 18.72 26.95
CA LEU A 204 -5.10 19.41 26.19
C LEU A 204 -6.06 20.20 27.10
N GLY A 205 -6.62 21.28 26.57
CA GLY A 205 -7.61 22.11 27.26
C GLY A 205 -9.06 21.69 26.98
N SER A 206 -9.99 22.62 27.14
CA SER A 206 -11.39 22.44 26.73
C SER A 206 -11.49 22.40 25.20
N HIS A 207 -12.09 21.35 24.63
CA HIS A 207 -12.19 21.20 23.17
C HIS A 207 -13.05 22.27 22.51
N ASP A 208 -12.53 22.86 21.42
CA ASP A 208 -13.28 23.57 20.39
C ASP A 208 -13.56 22.60 19.23
N TYR A 209 -13.68 23.03 17.97
CA TYR A 209 -13.95 22.13 16.85
C TYR A 209 -12.81 21.13 16.56
N MET A 210 -13.17 20.00 15.97
CA MET A 210 -12.28 18.98 15.43
C MET A 210 -12.84 18.44 14.12
N VAL A 211 -12.04 18.44 13.07
CA VAL A 211 -12.43 17.98 11.72
C VAL A 211 -11.36 17.07 11.13
N LEU A 212 -11.76 16.12 10.29
CA LEU A 212 -10.82 15.50 9.35
C LEU A 212 -10.70 16.44 8.14
N ALA A 213 -9.53 17.04 8.00
CA ALA A 213 -9.27 18.12 7.08
C ALA A 213 -8.25 17.76 6.00
N THR A 214 -8.47 18.36 4.83
CA THR A 214 -7.47 18.51 3.79
C THR A 214 -6.93 19.93 3.85
N GLU A 215 -5.61 20.10 3.81
CA GLU A 215 -4.93 21.40 3.71
C GLU A 215 -4.00 21.42 2.52
N GLY A 216 -3.88 22.56 1.84
CA GLY A 216 -2.97 22.75 0.70
C GLY A 216 -2.29 24.11 0.76
N TYR A 217 -0.97 24.11 0.59
CA TYR A 217 -0.14 25.31 0.62
C TYR A 217 0.69 25.42 -0.67
N GLN A 218 0.50 26.49 -1.44
CA GLN A 218 1.22 26.75 -2.71
C GLN A 218 1.31 25.51 -3.60
N SER A 219 0.18 24.82 -3.74
CA SER A 219 0.09 23.49 -4.35
C SER A 219 -1.19 23.33 -5.18
N THR A 220 -1.28 22.23 -5.90
CA THR A 220 -2.46 21.79 -6.65
C THR A 220 -2.93 20.45 -6.09
N GLY A 221 -4.24 20.23 -6.03
CA GLY A 221 -4.78 18.93 -5.66
C GLY A 221 -6.31 18.90 -5.63
N SER A 222 -6.83 17.71 -5.29
CA SER A 222 -8.23 17.53 -4.94
C SER A 222 -8.40 16.45 -3.87
N SER A 223 -9.52 16.46 -3.17
CA SER A 223 -9.90 15.37 -2.27
C SER A 223 -11.40 15.11 -2.31
N ASP A 224 -11.80 13.90 -1.95
CA ASP A 224 -13.19 13.46 -1.82
C ASP A 224 -13.25 12.50 -0.64
N ILE A 225 -13.67 12.97 0.53
CA ILE A 225 -13.48 12.27 1.80
C ILE A 225 -14.82 12.16 2.52
N THR A 226 -15.14 10.96 2.99
CA THR A 226 -16.26 10.64 3.86
C THR A 226 -15.76 10.39 5.27
N VAL A 227 -16.43 10.97 6.26
CA VAL A 227 -16.09 10.91 7.68
C VAL A 227 -17.27 10.35 8.47
N SER A 228 -17.00 9.47 9.43
CA SER A 228 -17.99 8.96 10.38
C SER A 228 -17.38 8.79 11.78
N GLU A 229 -18.24 8.66 12.79
CA GLU A 229 -17.88 8.32 14.16
C GLU A 229 -18.33 6.88 14.47
N GLY A 230 -17.40 6.04 14.92
CA GLY A 230 -17.72 4.72 15.49
C GLY A 230 -18.12 4.83 16.97
N THR A 231 -18.98 3.93 17.44
CA THR A 231 -19.46 3.93 18.84
C THR A 231 -18.40 3.42 19.82
N GLY A 232 -17.52 4.29 20.31
CA GLY A 232 -16.65 4.03 21.45
C GLY A 232 -17.24 4.63 22.73
N SER A 233 -17.78 3.80 23.62
CA SER A 233 -18.31 4.22 24.92
C SER A 233 -17.16 4.47 25.92
N GLY A 234 -17.17 5.61 26.61
CA GLY A 234 -16.13 6.02 27.55
C GLY A 234 -16.61 6.21 29.00
N SER A 235 -15.66 5.98 29.93
CA SER A 235 -15.58 6.42 31.35
C SER A 235 -16.58 5.78 32.34
N THR A 236 -16.25 5.35 33.58
CA THR A 236 -15.38 5.94 34.62
C THR A 236 -15.13 4.93 35.77
N SER A 237 -14.03 5.12 36.49
CA SER A 237 -13.40 4.32 37.57
C SER A 237 -14.14 4.10 38.91
N SER A 238 -13.93 2.92 39.53
CA SER A 238 -13.66 2.69 40.99
C SER A 238 -13.32 1.20 41.25
N THR A 239 -12.07 0.83 41.60
CA THR A 239 -11.49 0.58 42.95
C THR A 239 -11.69 -0.85 43.52
N SER A 240 -10.55 -1.57 43.68
CA SER A 240 -10.22 -2.68 44.63
C SER A 240 -10.99 -4.02 44.48
N SER A 241 -10.45 -5.23 44.67
CA SER A 241 -9.14 -5.71 45.18
C SER A 241 -9.08 -7.26 45.10
N SER A 242 -7.90 -7.79 44.74
CA SER A 242 -7.21 -9.01 45.24
C SER A 242 -7.96 -10.35 45.43
N SER A 243 -7.42 -11.42 44.81
CA SER A 243 -6.75 -12.60 45.46
C SER A 243 -6.73 -13.81 44.49
N SER A 244 -5.58 -14.13 43.87
CA SER A 244 -4.65 -15.22 44.24
C SER A 244 -5.25 -16.64 44.33
N SER A 245 -4.82 -17.56 43.46
CA SER A 245 -3.78 -18.58 43.75
C SER A 245 -3.91 -19.86 42.89
N SER A 246 -2.74 -20.33 42.39
CA SER A 246 -2.26 -21.73 42.24
C SER A 246 -3.12 -22.78 41.49
N SER A 247 -2.63 -23.73 40.71
CA SER A 247 -1.30 -24.20 40.32
C SER A 247 -1.47 -25.42 39.41
N SER A 248 -0.58 -25.57 38.42
CA SER A 248 -0.04 -26.83 37.85
C SER A 248 -0.99 -27.97 37.43
N SER A 249 -0.91 -28.37 36.15
CA SER A 249 -0.22 -29.61 35.77
C SER A 249 -0.25 -29.85 34.26
N SER A 250 0.92 -30.13 33.72
CA SER A 250 1.20 -30.68 32.40
C SER A 250 0.54 -32.06 32.18
N SER A 251 -0.08 -32.27 31.03
CA SER A 251 -0.26 -33.59 30.44
C SER A 251 -0.26 -33.51 28.92
N SER A 252 0.82 -34.03 28.34
CA SER A 252 0.92 -34.43 26.96
C SER A 252 -0.03 -35.58 26.66
N SER A 253 -0.87 -35.45 25.62
CA SER A 253 -1.45 -36.59 24.94
C SER A 253 -1.66 -36.27 23.46
N SER A 254 -0.92 -37.03 22.65
CA SER A 254 -0.95 -37.08 21.20
C SER A 254 -2.25 -37.65 20.63
N SER A 255 -2.62 -37.08 19.47
CA SER A 255 -3.30 -37.69 18.32
C SER A 255 -4.76 -38.15 18.46
N SER A 256 -5.64 -37.45 17.76
CA SER A 256 -6.53 -38.08 16.77
C SER A 256 -6.92 -37.07 15.70
N SER A 257 -6.26 -37.18 14.54
CA SER A 257 -6.58 -36.47 13.30
C SER A 257 -7.99 -36.83 12.85
N GLY A 258 -8.94 -35.91 13.02
CA GLY A 258 -10.22 -35.90 12.32
C GLY A 258 -10.13 -34.88 11.20
N GLY A 259 -9.72 -35.31 10.01
CA GLY A 259 -9.67 -34.45 8.83
C GLY A 259 -11.09 -34.05 8.43
N ASN A 260 -11.37 -32.75 8.53
CA ASN A 260 -12.57 -32.17 7.94
C ASN A 260 -12.17 -31.41 6.68
N SER A 261 -12.29 -32.10 5.55
CA SER A 261 -12.13 -31.54 4.20
C SER A 261 -13.41 -30.79 3.81
N GLY A 262 -13.65 -29.63 4.41
CA GLY A 262 -14.80 -28.79 4.12
C GLY A 262 -14.39 -27.45 3.51
N SER A 263 -14.88 -27.14 2.31
CA SER A 263 -14.83 -25.79 1.72
C SER A 263 -15.71 -24.86 2.56
N GLY A 264 -15.13 -24.20 3.57
CA GLY A 264 -15.86 -23.40 4.55
C GLY A 264 -15.03 -22.92 5.73
N VAL A 265 -15.67 -22.16 6.62
CA VAL A 265 -15.16 -21.86 7.97
C VAL A 265 -15.82 -22.83 8.94
N THR A 266 -15.01 -23.59 9.68
CA THR A 266 -15.48 -24.35 10.84
C THR A 266 -15.15 -23.55 12.09
N VAL A 267 -16.14 -23.28 12.92
CA VAL A 267 -15.96 -22.69 14.25
C VAL A 267 -16.16 -23.80 15.26
N ARG A 268 -15.14 -24.12 16.05
CA ARG A 268 -15.23 -25.15 17.09
C ARG A 268 -15.45 -24.50 18.45
N ALA A 269 -16.62 -24.71 19.03
CA ALA A 269 -17.02 -24.04 20.26
C ALA A 269 -17.96 -24.89 21.13
N ARG A 270 -18.16 -24.45 22.38
CA ARG A 270 -19.24 -24.90 23.27
C ARG A 270 -19.70 -23.78 24.19
N GLY A 271 -20.95 -23.89 24.64
CA GLY A 271 -21.47 -23.11 25.76
C GLY A 271 -21.22 -23.79 27.10
N VAL A 272 -21.31 -23.04 28.19
CA VAL A 272 -21.19 -23.56 29.56
C VAL A 272 -22.51 -24.13 30.08
N VAL A 273 -23.63 -23.46 29.81
CA VAL A 273 -24.97 -23.88 30.25
C VAL A 273 -25.86 -24.38 29.10
N GLY A 274 -25.53 -24.03 27.86
CA GLY A 274 -26.28 -24.38 26.65
C GLY A 274 -27.29 -23.30 26.25
N GLY A 275 -27.39 -23.03 24.95
CA GLY A 275 -28.24 -21.96 24.40
C GLY A 275 -27.57 -20.58 24.35
N GLU A 276 -26.28 -20.48 24.64
CA GLU A 276 -25.41 -19.38 24.22
C GLU A 276 -25.43 -19.26 22.70
N HIS A 277 -25.36 -18.04 22.18
CA HIS A 277 -25.54 -17.75 20.76
C HIS A 277 -24.32 -17.01 20.23
N ILE A 278 -23.80 -17.49 19.09
CA ILE A 278 -22.66 -16.87 18.41
C ILE A 278 -22.99 -16.53 16.96
N ASN A 279 -22.38 -15.45 16.48
CA ASN A 279 -22.38 -15.04 15.07
C ASN A 279 -20.99 -15.19 14.47
N LEU A 280 -20.91 -15.68 13.23
CA LEU A 280 -19.72 -15.53 12.39
C LEU A 280 -19.89 -14.27 11.54
N ILE A 281 -18.97 -13.33 11.69
CA ILE A 281 -18.92 -12.08 10.92
C ILE A 281 -17.72 -12.17 9.98
N ILE A 282 -17.93 -11.88 8.70
CA ILE A 282 -16.84 -11.79 7.72
C ILE A 282 -16.99 -10.49 6.92
N GLY A 283 -15.97 -9.64 6.94
CA GLY A 283 -15.98 -8.35 6.24
C GLY A 283 -17.02 -7.36 6.76
N GLY A 284 -17.27 -7.40 8.07
CA GLY A 284 -18.27 -6.56 8.74
C GLY A 284 -19.72 -6.98 8.50
N SER A 285 -19.97 -8.16 7.91
CA SER A 285 -21.31 -8.72 7.74
C SER A 285 -21.46 -10.04 8.48
N THR A 286 -22.54 -10.20 9.26
CA THR A 286 -22.91 -11.49 9.86
C THR A 286 -23.31 -12.47 8.78
N VAL A 287 -22.57 -13.58 8.66
CA VAL A 287 -22.72 -14.57 7.58
C VAL A 287 -23.26 -15.92 8.06
N ALA A 288 -23.20 -16.19 9.37
CA ALA A 288 -23.86 -17.33 10.00
C ALA A 288 -24.12 -17.06 11.50
N SER A 289 -25.09 -17.79 12.08
CA SER A 289 -25.50 -17.68 13.48
C SER A 289 -25.90 -19.03 14.04
N TRP A 290 -25.51 -19.36 15.28
CA TRP A 290 -25.76 -20.67 15.90
C TRP A 290 -26.03 -20.59 17.41
N ASN A 291 -26.86 -21.51 17.92
CA ASN A 291 -26.97 -21.78 19.36
C ASN A 291 -26.04 -22.93 19.75
N LEU A 292 -25.29 -22.73 20.82
CA LEU A 292 -24.27 -23.66 21.30
C LEU A 292 -24.84 -24.77 22.19
N THR A 293 -24.19 -25.93 22.12
CA THR A 293 -24.41 -27.03 23.07
C THR A 293 -23.38 -26.99 24.19
N THR A 294 -23.55 -27.78 25.24
CA THR A 294 -22.60 -27.85 26.37
C THR A 294 -21.34 -28.69 26.09
N SER A 295 -21.27 -29.36 24.94
CA SER A 295 -20.13 -30.14 24.47
C SER A 295 -19.47 -29.48 23.26
N ASN A 296 -18.14 -29.62 23.12
CA ASN A 296 -17.43 -29.10 21.94
C ASN A 296 -18.00 -29.69 20.66
N ALA A 297 -18.43 -28.81 19.76
CA ALA A 297 -19.00 -29.13 18.48
C ALA A 297 -18.44 -28.22 17.38
N ASP A 298 -18.51 -28.71 16.14
CA ASP A 298 -18.04 -27.99 14.96
C ASP A 298 -19.23 -27.34 14.24
N TYR A 299 -19.22 -26.01 14.16
CA TYR A 299 -20.23 -25.18 13.50
C TYR A 299 -19.70 -24.70 12.16
N ASN A 300 -20.33 -25.10 11.06
CA ASN A 300 -19.78 -24.96 9.72
C ASN A 300 -20.51 -23.89 8.92
N TYR A 301 -19.76 -23.00 8.28
CA TYR A 301 -20.22 -22.05 7.28
C TYR A 301 -19.57 -22.34 5.93
N THR A 302 -20.38 -22.41 4.87
CA THR A 302 -19.92 -22.74 3.50
C THR A 302 -20.35 -21.68 2.48
N GLY A 303 -20.60 -20.44 2.91
CA GLY A 303 -21.08 -19.33 2.05
C GLY A 303 -19.97 -18.48 1.45
N ASN A 304 -20.31 -17.35 0.82
CA ASN A 304 -19.32 -16.45 0.21
C ASN A 304 -19.19 -15.16 1.01
N ALA A 305 -18.09 -15.02 1.73
CA ALA A 305 -17.80 -13.79 2.42
C ALA A 305 -16.28 -13.61 2.52
N SER A 306 -15.82 -12.39 2.23
CA SER A 306 -14.42 -12.02 2.31
C SER A 306 -14.27 -10.78 3.18
N GLY A 307 -13.16 -10.70 3.91
CA GLY A 307 -12.97 -9.70 4.94
C GLY A 307 -12.35 -10.26 6.21
N ASP A 308 -12.28 -9.40 7.23
CA ASP A 308 -11.92 -9.82 8.59
C ASP A 308 -12.93 -10.81 9.13
N ILE A 309 -12.45 -11.91 9.71
CA ILE A 309 -13.25 -12.95 10.34
C ILE A 309 -13.33 -12.64 11.84
N GLU A 310 -14.54 -12.50 12.33
CA GLU A 310 -14.82 -12.32 13.75
C GLU A 310 -15.87 -13.35 14.19
N VAL A 311 -15.73 -13.88 15.40
CA VAL A 311 -16.77 -14.66 16.07
C VAL A 311 -17.31 -13.81 17.21
N GLU A 312 -18.59 -13.48 17.14
CA GLU A 312 -19.30 -12.65 18.12
C GLU A 312 -20.14 -13.53 19.06
N PHE A 313 -20.13 -13.25 20.35
CA PHE A 313 -21.07 -13.74 21.34
C PHE A 313 -22.04 -12.60 21.71
N ASP A 314 -23.37 -12.83 21.66
CA ASP A 314 -24.36 -11.72 21.69
C ASP A 314 -25.52 -11.89 22.68
N ASN A 315 -25.62 -13.02 23.40
CA ASN A 315 -26.75 -13.31 24.30
C ASN A 315 -26.32 -13.74 25.71
N ASP A 316 -25.30 -13.07 26.23
CA ASP A 316 -24.88 -13.23 27.62
C ASP A 316 -26.06 -13.00 28.58
N GLY A 317 -26.22 -13.97 29.49
CA GLY A 317 -27.25 -14.03 30.53
C GLY A 317 -26.67 -13.99 31.95
N GLY A 318 -25.37 -13.74 32.10
CA GLY A 318 -24.64 -13.67 33.37
C GLY A 318 -24.08 -15.01 33.87
N ASP A 319 -24.73 -16.13 33.57
CA ASP A 319 -24.23 -17.50 33.81
C ASP A 319 -23.84 -18.23 32.52
N ARG A 320 -23.77 -17.49 31.41
CA ARG A 320 -23.48 -17.98 30.06
C ARG A 320 -22.08 -17.55 29.65
N ASP A 321 -21.22 -18.53 29.39
CA ASP A 321 -19.92 -18.29 28.78
C ASP A 321 -19.78 -19.17 27.53
N VAL A 322 -18.99 -18.70 26.57
CA VAL A 322 -18.58 -19.49 25.40
C VAL A 322 -17.12 -19.87 25.54
N ILE A 323 -16.80 -21.14 25.30
CA ILE A 323 -15.42 -21.58 25.06
C ILE A 323 -15.27 -21.83 23.56
N LEU A 324 -14.46 -21.00 22.92
CA LEU A 324 -14.12 -21.05 21.50
C LEU A 324 -12.72 -21.65 21.38
N ASP A 325 -12.62 -22.88 20.87
CA ASP A 325 -11.36 -23.64 20.76
C ASP A 325 -10.54 -23.08 19.58
N TYR A 326 -11.08 -23.20 18.36
CA TYR A 326 -10.44 -22.66 17.17
C TYR A 326 -11.45 -22.35 16.07
N ILE A 327 -10.97 -21.64 15.04
CA ILE A 327 -11.57 -21.75 13.71
C ILE A 327 -10.66 -22.57 12.78
N TYR A 328 -11.26 -23.37 11.90
CA TYR A 328 -10.60 -23.98 10.76
C TYR A 328 -11.07 -23.28 9.49
N VAL A 329 -10.14 -22.63 8.79
CA VAL A 329 -10.42 -21.82 7.60
C VAL A 329 -9.24 -21.94 6.64
N ASN A 330 -9.52 -22.07 5.35
CA ASN A 330 -8.51 -22.12 4.28
C ASN A 330 -7.44 -23.22 4.48
N GLY A 331 -7.82 -24.33 5.10
CA GLY A 331 -6.89 -25.43 5.38
C GLY A 331 -6.06 -25.28 6.66
N GLU A 332 -6.26 -24.21 7.42
CA GLU A 332 -5.51 -23.83 8.61
C GLU A 332 -6.41 -23.80 9.86
N THR A 333 -5.89 -24.28 10.99
CA THR A 333 -6.49 -24.08 12.31
C THR A 333 -5.90 -22.83 12.95
N ARG A 334 -6.75 -21.87 13.34
CA ARG A 334 -6.37 -20.67 14.08
C ARG A 334 -6.96 -20.78 15.49
N GLN A 335 -6.10 -20.90 16.50
CA GLN A 335 -6.49 -21.07 17.90
C GLN A 335 -7.00 -19.76 18.49
N ALA A 336 -8.03 -19.80 19.33
CA ALA A 336 -8.61 -18.59 19.90
C ALA A 336 -7.69 -17.94 20.95
N GLU A 337 -6.98 -18.74 21.74
CA GLU A 337 -6.01 -18.29 22.74
C GLU A 337 -4.78 -17.58 22.13
N ASP A 338 -4.54 -17.77 20.83
CA ASP A 338 -3.46 -17.08 20.10
C ASP A 338 -3.90 -15.71 19.56
N MET A 339 -5.19 -15.34 19.68
CA MET A 339 -5.75 -14.12 19.10
C MET A 339 -5.66 -12.92 20.07
N GLU A 340 -5.03 -11.84 19.61
CA GLU A 340 -4.86 -10.60 20.39
C GLU A 340 -6.13 -9.75 20.46
N TYR A 341 -6.95 -9.74 19.41
CA TYR A 341 -8.21 -9.00 19.38
C TYR A 341 -9.35 -9.86 19.94
N ASN A 342 -9.62 -9.68 21.23
CA ASN A 342 -10.73 -10.32 21.94
C ASN A 342 -11.43 -9.29 22.85
N THR A 343 -12.63 -8.86 22.49
CA THR A 343 -13.41 -7.91 23.31
C THR A 343 -14.40 -8.59 24.25
N SER A 344 -14.43 -9.92 24.25
CA SER A 344 -15.32 -10.74 25.08
C SER A 344 -14.64 -11.30 26.33
N THR A 345 -13.32 -11.14 26.47
CA THR A 345 -12.59 -11.56 27.67
C THR A 345 -12.94 -10.66 28.86
N TYR A 346 -13.11 -11.27 30.03
CA TYR A 346 -13.35 -10.58 31.30
C TYR A 346 -12.07 -10.59 32.15
N ASP A 347 -11.56 -9.41 32.49
CA ASP A 347 -10.40 -9.21 33.38
C ASP A 347 -10.77 -8.41 34.65
N GLY A 348 -12.05 -8.36 34.99
CA GLY A 348 -12.65 -7.44 35.95
C GLY A 348 -13.70 -6.51 35.32
N SER A 349 -13.66 -6.37 33.99
CA SER A 349 -14.73 -5.82 33.16
C SER A 349 -14.74 -6.48 31.78
N CYS A 350 -15.87 -6.47 31.07
CA CYS A 350 -15.94 -7.00 29.71
C CYS A 350 -15.04 -6.18 28.76
N GLY A 351 -14.24 -6.86 27.94
CA GLY A 351 -13.37 -6.25 26.93
C GLY A 351 -12.00 -5.80 27.43
N GLY A 352 -11.56 -6.25 28.60
CA GLY A 352 -10.25 -5.87 29.18
C GLY A 352 -9.12 -6.88 28.96
N GLY A 353 -9.40 -8.11 28.50
CA GLY A 353 -8.38 -9.14 28.24
C GLY A 353 -8.07 -9.35 26.75
N SER A 354 -6.97 -10.07 26.48
CA SER A 354 -6.58 -10.60 25.16
C SER A 354 -6.01 -12.01 25.33
N TYR A 355 -5.87 -12.80 24.25
CA TYR A 355 -5.26 -14.14 24.28
C TYR A 355 -6.00 -15.15 25.18
N SER A 356 -7.29 -15.32 24.92
CA SER A 356 -8.13 -16.28 25.65
C SER A 356 -9.12 -16.96 24.72
N ASP A 357 -9.33 -18.25 24.96
CA ASP A 357 -10.36 -19.10 24.34
C ASP A 357 -11.75 -18.88 24.95
N THR A 358 -11.86 -18.16 26.07
CA THR A 358 -13.10 -17.99 26.82
C THR A 358 -13.71 -16.60 26.57
N MET A 359 -14.96 -16.58 26.13
CA MET A 359 -15.79 -15.39 25.92
C MET A 359 -16.79 -15.30 27.07
N HIS A 360 -16.53 -14.36 27.98
CA HIS A 360 -17.30 -14.18 29.23
C HIS A 360 -18.41 -13.14 29.13
N CYS A 361 -18.40 -12.34 28.07
CA CYS A 361 -19.36 -11.27 27.85
C CYS A 361 -19.69 -11.17 26.37
N ASN A 362 -20.76 -10.44 26.07
CA ASN A 362 -21.01 -9.98 24.71
C ASN A 362 -19.77 -9.28 24.13
N GLY A 363 -19.31 -9.72 22.97
CA GLY A 363 -18.06 -9.26 22.37
C GLY A 363 -17.58 -10.17 21.25
N VAL A 364 -16.40 -9.89 20.71
CA VAL A 364 -15.86 -10.57 19.52
C VAL A 364 -14.45 -11.11 19.75
N ILE A 365 -14.10 -12.21 19.09
CA ILE A 365 -12.72 -12.63 18.84
C ILE A 365 -12.44 -12.51 17.35
N GLY A 366 -11.39 -11.79 16.97
CA GLY A 366 -10.96 -11.66 15.58
C GLY A 366 -9.90 -12.69 15.22
N PHE A 367 -10.10 -13.37 14.09
CA PHE A 367 -9.24 -14.43 13.58
C PHE A 367 -8.49 -14.02 12.32
N GLY A 368 -8.31 -12.72 12.11
CA GLY A 368 -7.68 -12.16 10.92
C GLY A 368 -8.56 -12.31 9.67
N PHE A 369 -7.96 -12.20 8.49
CA PHE A 369 -8.70 -12.03 7.24
C PHE A 369 -8.93 -13.37 6.49
N THR A 370 -10.02 -13.48 5.72
CA THR A 370 -10.19 -14.48 4.65
C THR A 370 -10.66 -13.85 3.34
N TYR A 371 -10.19 -14.39 2.21
CA TYR A 371 -10.54 -13.93 0.86
C TYR A 371 -11.50 -14.90 0.14
N ASP A 372 -11.96 -15.95 0.84
CA ASP A 372 -12.57 -17.12 0.23
C ASP A 372 -14.08 -16.96 -0.02
N CYS A 373 -14.48 -17.41 -1.21
CA CYS A 373 -15.87 -17.54 -1.65
C CYS A 373 -16.26 -19.03 -1.45
N PHE A 374 -16.55 -19.45 -0.20
CA PHE A 374 -16.65 -20.87 0.18
C PHE A 374 -17.83 -21.64 -0.44
N SER A 375 -18.88 -20.95 -0.93
CA SER A 375 -19.98 -21.57 -1.70
C SER A 375 -19.71 -21.68 -3.21
N GLY A 376 -18.55 -21.21 -3.67
CA GLY A 376 -18.13 -21.36 -5.06
C GLY A 376 -18.93 -20.51 -6.06
N ASN A 377 -19.51 -19.38 -5.65
CA ASN A 377 -20.31 -18.56 -6.57
C ASN A 377 -20.29 -17.04 -6.29
N CYS A 378 -19.23 -16.36 -6.70
CA CYS A 378 -19.15 -14.90 -6.68
C CYS A 378 -18.90 -14.39 -8.09
N ASN A 379 -19.91 -13.75 -8.69
CA ASN A 379 -19.75 -12.98 -9.93
C ASN A 379 -20.19 -11.54 -9.67
N SER A 380 -19.28 -10.59 -9.91
CA SER A 380 -19.59 -9.16 -10.04
C SER A 380 -19.04 -8.68 -11.37
N GLY A 381 -19.93 -8.57 -12.35
CA GLY A 381 -19.69 -7.98 -13.66
C GLY A 381 -21.04 -7.71 -14.31
N SER A 382 -21.30 -6.44 -14.59
CA SER A 382 -22.59 -5.85 -14.95
C SER A 382 -23.45 -6.59 -15.99
N SER A 383 -24.76 -6.42 -15.81
CA SER A 383 -25.90 -6.94 -16.56
C SER A 383 -25.76 -7.06 -18.08
N SER A 384 -26.05 -8.23 -18.62
CA SER A 384 -27.14 -8.38 -19.61
C SER A 384 -27.55 -9.85 -19.75
N SER A 385 -28.86 -10.02 -19.76
CA SER A 385 -29.63 -11.26 -19.73
C SER A 385 -29.60 -12.04 -21.03
N SER A 386 -29.45 -13.37 -20.97
CA SER A 386 -30.47 -14.30 -21.45
C SER A 386 -30.19 -15.74 -21.01
N SER A 387 -31.28 -16.38 -20.59
CA SER A 387 -31.48 -17.74 -20.13
C SER A 387 -31.05 -18.83 -21.12
N SER A 388 -30.50 -19.94 -20.61
CA SER A 388 -31.21 -21.24 -20.56
C SER A 388 -30.37 -22.32 -19.88
N SER A 389 -31.09 -23.09 -19.07
CA SER A 389 -30.69 -24.23 -18.24
C SER A 389 -30.31 -25.47 -19.03
N SER A 390 -29.27 -26.18 -18.60
CA SER A 390 -29.30 -27.65 -18.45
C SER A 390 -28.05 -28.19 -17.76
N SER A 391 -28.32 -28.99 -16.74
CA SER A 391 -27.47 -29.86 -15.93
C SER A 391 -26.72 -30.94 -16.72
N SER A 392 -25.46 -31.22 -16.35
CA SER A 392 -24.97 -32.58 -16.11
C SER A 392 -23.49 -32.61 -15.69
N SER A 393 -23.27 -33.27 -14.54
CA SER A 393 -22.07 -33.99 -14.07
C SER A 393 -21.07 -34.47 -15.12
N SER A 394 -19.76 -34.35 -14.85
CA SER A 394 -18.88 -35.47 -14.43
C SER A 394 -17.36 -35.18 -14.61
N SER A 395 -16.61 -35.59 -13.58
CA SER A 395 -15.25 -36.17 -13.60
C SER A 395 -14.07 -35.44 -14.24
N SER A 396 -13.18 -34.97 -13.34
CA SER A 396 -11.72 -35.21 -13.32
C SER A 396 -10.92 -35.13 -14.62
N SER A 397 -10.08 -34.10 -14.73
CA SER A 397 -8.69 -34.28 -15.15
C SER A 397 -7.81 -33.14 -14.66
N SER A 398 -6.71 -33.54 -14.03
CA SER A 398 -5.59 -32.74 -13.59
C SER A 398 -4.74 -32.25 -14.76
N THR A 399 -4.57 -30.93 -14.90
CA THR A 399 -3.30 -30.29 -15.29
C THR A 399 -3.41 -28.77 -15.15
N GLY A 400 -2.33 -28.15 -14.65
CA GLY A 400 -2.31 -26.78 -14.15
C GLY A 400 -2.46 -25.65 -15.19
N GLY A 401 -2.65 -24.45 -14.66
CA GLY A 401 -2.66 -23.21 -15.43
C GLY A 401 -3.22 -22.03 -14.64
N ASN A 402 -2.36 -21.38 -13.85
CA ASN A 402 -2.37 -19.94 -13.54
C ASN A 402 -3.67 -19.34 -12.95
N SER A 403 -3.81 -19.37 -11.62
CA SER A 403 -4.63 -18.36 -10.92
C SER A 403 -4.02 -16.98 -11.20
N SER A 404 -4.72 -16.13 -11.94
CA SER A 404 -4.23 -14.80 -12.32
C SER A 404 -3.91 -13.98 -11.08
N CYS A 405 -2.64 -13.64 -10.90
CA CYS A 405 -2.20 -12.71 -9.87
C CYS A 405 -3.02 -11.41 -9.98
N SER A 406 -3.65 -10.96 -8.90
CA SER A 406 -4.37 -9.70 -8.84
C SER A 406 -3.43 -8.49 -8.92
N GLY A 407 -2.13 -8.74 -8.69
CA GLY A 407 -1.06 -7.80 -8.82
C GLY A 407 0.29 -8.46 -8.54
N TYR A 408 1.36 -7.72 -8.79
CA TYR A 408 2.73 -8.17 -8.58
C TYR A 408 3.44 -7.24 -7.61
N VAL A 409 4.27 -7.81 -6.74
CA VAL A 409 5.09 -7.07 -5.78
C VAL A 409 6.56 -7.44 -5.95
N GLY A 410 7.43 -6.47 -5.71
CA GLY A 410 8.87 -6.64 -5.78
C GLY A 410 9.36 -7.14 -4.45
N ILE A 411 9.56 -8.45 -4.34
CA ILE A 411 10.27 -9.05 -3.20
C ILE A 411 11.74 -8.86 -3.46
N THR A 412 12.43 -8.09 -2.62
CA THR A 412 13.83 -7.75 -2.88
C THR A 412 14.72 -7.89 -1.67
N PHE A 413 15.99 -8.23 -1.94
CA PHE A 413 17.01 -8.45 -0.92
C PHE A 413 18.31 -7.73 -1.30
N ASP A 414 18.83 -6.94 -0.37
CA ASP A 414 20.08 -6.20 -0.51
C ASP A 414 21.26 -6.97 0.13
N ASP A 415 22.47 -6.46 -0.06
CA ASP A 415 23.75 -6.89 0.55
C ASP A 415 24.25 -8.30 0.19
N GLY A 416 23.51 -9.06 -0.60
CA GLY A 416 23.92 -10.40 -1.04
C GLY A 416 25.04 -10.41 -2.10
N PRO A 417 25.52 -11.60 -2.49
CA PRO A 417 25.32 -12.89 -1.83
C PRO A 417 26.30 -13.14 -0.67
N GLY A 418 25.91 -13.95 0.31
CA GLY A 418 26.72 -14.32 1.47
C GLY A 418 26.46 -15.75 1.95
N SER A 419 26.82 -16.05 3.21
CA SER A 419 26.64 -17.38 3.80
C SER A 419 25.17 -17.77 3.99
N ASN A 420 24.27 -16.80 4.13
CA ASN A 420 22.83 -17.01 4.34
C ASN A 420 22.06 -17.34 3.04
N THR A 421 22.59 -16.93 1.88
CA THR A 421 21.87 -16.93 0.60
C THR A 421 21.25 -18.28 0.23
N SER A 422 21.98 -19.38 0.41
CA SER A 422 21.45 -20.73 0.08
C SER A 422 20.24 -21.10 0.95
N THR A 423 20.23 -20.72 2.23
CA THR A 423 19.10 -20.95 3.14
C THR A 423 17.89 -20.13 2.70
N LEU A 424 18.10 -18.84 2.41
CA LEU A 424 17.05 -17.94 1.96
C LEU A 424 16.41 -18.41 0.64
N ILE A 425 17.21 -18.84 -0.34
CA ILE A 425 16.72 -19.40 -1.61
C ILE A 425 15.86 -20.65 -1.40
N ASN A 426 16.27 -21.55 -0.51
CA ASN A 426 15.48 -22.74 -0.19
C ASN A 426 14.12 -22.37 0.40
N LEU A 427 14.07 -21.38 1.30
CA LEU A 427 12.82 -20.89 1.90
C LEU A 427 11.91 -20.21 0.86
N LEU A 428 12.47 -19.41 -0.05
CA LEU A 428 11.72 -18.78 -1.14
C LEU A 428 11.06 -19.83 -2.06
N ASN A 429 11.81 -20.87 -2.44
CA ASN A 429 11.30 -21.97 -3.26
C ASN A 429 10.22 -22.78 -2.53
N GLN A 430 10.45 -23.17 -1.27
CA GLN A 430 9.48 -23.92 -0.47
C GLN A 430 8.14 -23.19 -0.34
N ASN A 431 8.16 -21.86 -0.34
CA ASN A 431 6.99 -21.03 -0.16
C ASN A 431 6.40 -20.49 -1.47
N ASN A 432 6.92 -20.90 -2.63
CA ASN A 432 6.53 -20.40 -3.96
C ASN A 432 6.56 -18.85 -4.03
N LEU A 433 7.58 -18.23 -3.44
CA LEU A 433 7.78 -16.79 -3.39
C LEU A 433 8.85 -16.36 -4.39
N THR A 434 8.64 -16.68 -5.67
CA THR A 434 9.54 -16.36 -6.78
C THR A 434 8.74 -15.82 -7.97
N PRO A 435 9.34 -15.00 -8.85
CA PRO A 435 10.72 -14.50 -8.80
C PRO A 435 10.93 -13.38 -7.78
N VAL A 436 12.16 -13.24 -7.28
CA VAL A 436 12.61 -12.11 -6.44
C VAL A 436 13.62 -11.24 -7.19
N THR A 437 14.00 -10.10 -6.60
CA THR A 437 15.07 -9.24 -7.12
C THR A 437 16.17 -9.05 -6.09
N TRP A 438 17.40 -9.36 -6.46
CA TRP A 438 18.59 -9.20 -5.61
C TRP A 438 19.32 -7.92 -5.97
N PHE A 439 19.65 -7.09 -4.99
CA PHE A 439 20.57 -5.96 -5.17
C PHE A 439 21.88 -6.32 -4.48
N ASN A 440 22.83 -6.81 -5.27
CA ASN A 440 24.06 -7.38 -4.73
C ASN A 440 25.22 -6.40 -4.77
N THR A 441 26.08 -6.50 -3.75
CA THR A 441 27.34 -5.77 -3.68
C THR A 441 28.40 -6.46 -4.53
N GLY A 442 29.13 -5.70 -5.35
CA GLY A 442 30.12 -6.27 -6.28
C GLY A 442 31.23 -7.10 -5.62
N GLN A 443 31.70 -6.69 -4.43
CA GLN A 443 32.63 -7.47 -3.61
C GLN A 443 32.04 -8.84 -3.22
N ASN A 444 30.79 -8.87 -2.77
CA ASN A 444 30.12 -10.10 -2.32
C ASN A 444 29.89 -11.09 -3.47
N ILE A 445 29.60 -10.60 -4.68
CA ILE A 445 29.49 -11.43 -5.89
C ILE A 445 30.82 -12.15 -6.17
N SER A 446 31.92 -11.40 -6.10
CA SER A 446 33.26 -11.92 -6.36
C SER A 446 33.69 -12.96 -5.32
N SER A 447 33.26 -12.80 -4.07
CA SER A 447 33.56 -13.72 -2.97
C SER A 447 32.65 -14.94 -2.90
N ASN A 448 31.43 -14.89 -3.44
CA ASN A 448 30.42 -15.94 -3.30
C ASN A 448 29.80 -16.38 -4.66
N PRO A 449 30.61 -16.84 -5.64
CA PRO A 449 30.13 -17.14 -7.00
C PRO A 449 29.12 -18.30 -7.05
N ASN A 450 29.19 -19.26 -6.12
CA ASN A 450 28.24 -20.39 -6.06
C ASN A 450 26.85 -19.91 -5.63
N GLN A 451 26.77 -19.09 -4.58
CA GLN A 451 25.52 -18.51 -4.10
C GLN A 451 24.94 -17.53 -5.12
N PHE A 452 25.78 -16.76 -5.82
CA PHE A 452 25.33 -15.93 -6.94
C PHE A 452 24.63 -16.77 -8.03
N SER A 453 25.24 -17.90 -8.45
CA SER A 453 24.59 -18.80 -9.42
C SER A 453 23.24 -19.34 -8.93
N GLN A 454 23.09 -19.57 -7.62
CA GLN A 454 21.81 -20.00 -7.05
C GLN A 454 20.76 -18.88 -7.09
N GLN A 455 21.13 -17.63 -6.82
CA GLN A 455 20.20 -16.49 -6.87
C GLN A 455 19.53 -16.34 -8.25
N LEU A 456 20.28 -16.61 -9.33
CA LEU A 456 19.76 -16.60 -10.71
C LEU A 456 18.66 -17.63 -10.97
N SER A 457 18.56 -18.70 -10.16
CA SER A 457 17.51 -19.72 -10.32
C SER A 457 16.14 -19.27 -9.80
N VAL A 458 16.09 -18.21 -8.99
CA VAL A 458 14.87 -17.73 -8.32
C VAL A 458 14.59 -16.25 -8.54
N GLY A 459 15.43 -15.52 -9.28
CA GLY A 459 15.26 -14.08 -9.44
C GLY A 459 16.28 -13.38 -10.33
N GLU A 460 16.06 -12.09 -10.55
CA GLU A 460 16.97 -11.20 -11.28
C GLU A 460 17.98 -10.57 -10.29
N VAL A 461 19.23 -10.37 -10.71
CA VAL A 461 20.28 -9.72 -9.90
C VAL A 461 20.66 -8.37 -10.49
N HIS A 462 20.73 -7.36 -9.63
CA HIS A 462 20.97 -5.96 -9.96
C HIS A 462 21.99 -5.30 -9.05
N ASN A 463 22.29 -4.03 -9.33
CA ASN A 463 23.45 -3.32 -8.81
C ASN A 463 23.17 -2.71 -7.43
N HIS A 464 24.06 -2.94 -6.46
CA HIS A 464 24.04 -2.30 -5.14
C HIS A 464 25.38 -1.64 -4.76
N SER A 465 26.06 -1.05 -5.76
CA SER A 465 27.45 -0.57 -5.68
C SER A 465 28.48 -1.69 -5.44
N TYR A 466 29.78 -1.37 -5.58
CA TYR A 466 30.82 -2.39 -5.52
C TYR A 466 31.24 -2.66 -4.07
N SER A 467 31.31 -1.60 -3.26
CA SER A 467 31.86 -1.57 -1.91
C SER A 467 30.84 -1.26 -0.81
N HIS A 468 29.59 -0.96 -1.16
CA HIS A 468 28.55 -0.54 -0.22
C HIS A 468 28.92 0.75 0.58
N SER A 469 29.62 1.67 -0.08
CA SER A 469 30.07 2.95 0.50
C SER A 469 28.98 4.03 0.52
N HIS A 470 29.05 4.95 1.48
CA HIS A 470 28.29 6.22 1.43
C HIS A 470 28.84 7.13 0.32
N MET A 471 28.04 7.39 -0.71
CA MET A 471 28.49 8.08 -1.94
C MET A 471 28.05 9.55 -2.06
N LEU A 472 27.35 10.12 -1.07
CA LEU A 472 26.79 11.47 -1.17
C LEU A 472 27.83 12.58 -1.44
N ASN A 473 29.08 12.36 -1.01
CA ASN A 473 30.19 13.32 -1.18
C ASN A 473 31.14 12.94 -2.33
N TRP A 474 30.83 11.91 -3.11
CA TRP A 474 31.71 11.43 -4.19
C TRP A 474 31.53 12.26 -5.46
N GLY A 475 32.59 12.36 -6.26
CA GLY A 475 32.54 12.94 -7.59
C GLY A 475 31.86 12.01 -8.60
N TYR A 476 31.28 12.57 -9.67
CA TYR A 476 30.58 11.82 -10.72
C TYR A 476 31.35 10.61 -11.24
N GLN A 477 32.64 10.79 -11.58
CA GLN A 477 33.45 9.72 -12.15
C GLN A 477 33.66 8.57 -11.14
N GLN A 478 33.84 8.91 -9.87
CA GLN A 478 33.99 7.92 -8.79
C GLN A 478 32.72 7.09 -8.62
N VAL A 479 31.55 7.73 -8.62
CA VAL A 479 30.26 7.00 -8.55
C VAL A 479 30.06 6.16 -9.81
N ARG A 480 30.33 6.68 -11.01
CA ARG A 480 30.17 5.93 -12.26
C ARG A 480 31.06 4.69 -12.30
N ASP A 481 32.30 4.80 -11.85
CA ASP A 481 33.23 3.66 -11.82
C ASP A 481 32.78 2.58 -10.83
N GLU A 482 32.31 2.98 -9.64
CA GLU A 482 31.72 2.08 -8.64
C GLU A 482 30.55 1.26 -9.20
N LEU A 483 29.62 1.92 -9.90
CA LEU A 483 28.47 1.27 -10.52
C LEU A 483 28.88 0.40 -11.72
N SER A 484 29.80 0.88 -12.56
CA SER A 484 30.31 0.14 -13.72
C SER A 484 31.02 -1.15 -13.31
N GLN A 485 31.85 -1.09 -12.27
CA GLN A 485 32.56 -2.25 -11.73
C GLN A 485 31.58 -3.32 -11.21
N THR A 486 30.50 -2.89 -10.56
CA THR A 486 29.44 -3.79 -10.09
C THR A 486 28.68 -4.45 -11.25
N ASN A 487 28.37 -3.68 -12.31
CA ASN A 487 27.76 -4.23 -13.53
C ASN A 487 28.66 -5.29 -14.18
N GLN A 488 29.98 -5.08 -14.18
CA GLN A 488 30.94 -6.06 -14.70
C GLN A 488 31.00 -7.31 -13.81
N ALA A 489 30.99 -7.16 -12.49
CA ALA A 489 30.97 -8.29 -11.56
C ALA A 489 29.75 -9.19 -11.77
N ILE A 490 28.56 -8.60 -11.93
CA ILE A 490 27.31 -9.33 -12.21
C ILE A 490 27.41 -10.11 -13.53
N GLN A 491 27.87 -9.45 -14.61
CA GLN A 491 27.99 -10.09 -15.93
C GLN A 491 29.05 -11.19 -15.97
N ASN A 492 30.20 -10.97 -15.34
CA ASN A 492 31.28 -11.96 -15.27
C ASN A 492 30.87 -13.20 -14.46
N ALA A 493 29.98 -13.04 -13.48
CA ALA A 493 29.42 -14.14 -12.70
C ALA A 493 28.24 -14.86 -13.41
N GLY A 494 27.86 -14.43 -14.62
CA GLY A 494 26.84 -15.05 -15.45
C GLY A 494 25.44 -14.41 -15.36
N GLY A 495 25.30 -13.27 -14.69
CA GLY A 495 24.05 -12.50 -14.65
C GLY A 495 23.81 -11.68 -15.91
N ALA A 496 22.56 -11.29 -16.14
CA ALA A 496 22.21 -10.35 -17.20
C ALA A 496 22.81 -8.95 -16.93
N THR A 497 22.93 -8.11 -17.96
CA THR A 497 23.32 -6.71 -17.79
C THR A 497 22.32 -6.01 -16.86
N PRO A 498 22.76 -5.42 -15.73
CA PRO A 498 21.85 -4.78 -14.80
C PRO A 498 21.16 -3.57 -15.43
N THR A 499 19.87 -3.42 -15.12
CA THR A 499 19.05 -2.27 -15.53
C THR A 499 18.57 -1.44 -14.33
N LEU A 500 18.74 -1.97 -13.12
CA LEU A 500 18.37 -1.34 -11.87
C LEU A 500 19.61 -1.14 -10.98
N PHE A 501 19.59 -0.05 -10.22
CA PHE A 501 20.56 0.26 -9.18
C PHE A 501 19.80 0.69 -7.93
N ARG A 502 20.09 0.06 -6.79
CA ARG A 502 19.65 0.54 -5.48
C ARG A 502 20.84 1.16 -4.75
N PRO A 503 20.80 2.44 -4.36
CA PRO A 503 21.89 3.05 -3.61
C PRO A 503 22.01 2.45 -2.20
N PRO A 504 23.24 2.15 -1.72
CA PRO A 504 23.50 1.86 -0.32
C PRO A 504 22.82 2.88 0.59
N TYR A 505 22.22 2.41 1.69
CA TYR A 505 21.52 3.24 2.68
C TYR A 505 20.34 4.07 2.13
N GLY A 506 19.91 3.83 0.88
CA GLY A 506 18.92 4.65 0.19
C GLY A 506 19.40 6.06 -0.16
N GLU A 507 20.70 6.33 -0.06
CA GLU A 507 21.27 7.66 -0.25
C GLU A 507 21.35 8.05 -1.74
N THR A 508 20.72 9.14 -2.13
CA THR A 508 20.75 9.62 -3.52
C THR A 508 20.86 11.14 -3.63
N ASN A 509 21.52 11.59 -4.70
CA ASN A 509 21.63 12.98 -5.11
C ASN A 509 21.75 13.08 -6.65
N SER A 510 21.89 14.29 -7.20
CA SER A 510 22.00 14.49 -8.65
C SER A 510 23.20 13.78 -9.28
N THR A 511 24.34 13.74 -8.59
CA THR A 511 25.57 13.10 -9.08
C THR A 511 25.37 11.60 -9.22
N ILE A 512 24.78 10.95 -8.22
CA ILE A 512 24.48 9.52 -8.21
C ILE A 512 23.46 9.18 -9.30
N ASN A 513 22.39 9.95 -9.41
CA ASN A 513 21.35 9.72 -10.42
C ASN A 513 21.91 9.87 -11.86
N GLN A 514 22.76 10.87 -12.11
CA GLN A 514 23.41 11.07 -13.42
C GLN A 514 24.36 9.93 -13.76
N ALA A 515 25.18 9.48 -12.80
CA ALA A 515 26.11 8.37 -13.01
C ALA A 515 25.35 7.07 -13.32
N ALA A 516 24.30 6.75 -12.55
CA ALA A 516 23.44 5.59 -12.80
C ALA A 516 22.77 5.66 -14.18
N GLN A 517 22.19 6.81 -14.54
CA GLN A 517 21.55 7.01 -15.85
C GLN A 517 22.54 6.84 -17.01
N SER A 518 23.80 7.30 -16.87
CA SER A 518 24.84 7.15 -17.89
C SER A 518 25.18 5.68 -18.20
N LEU A 519 24.86 4.77 -17.28
CA LEU A 519 25.08 3.33 -17.41
C LEU A 519 23.78 2.58 -17.76
N GLY A 520 22.69 3.29 -18.07
CA GLY A 520 21.39 2.69 -18.34
C GLY A 520 20.70 2.13 -17.10
N LEU A 521 21.12 2.52 -15.89
CA LEU A 521 20.55 2.05 -14.64
C LEU A 521 19.45 3.00 -14.17
N ARG A 522 18.30 2.43 -13.80
CA ARG A 522 17.28 3.13 -13.02
C ARG A 522 17.62 3.05 -11.54
N VAL A 523 17.62 4.20 -10.87
CA VAL A 523 17.69 4.26 -9.40
C VAL A 523 16.36 3.77 -8.81
N ILE A 524 16.41 2.72 -8.00
CA ILE A 524 15.28 2.09 -7.32
C ILE A 524 15.49 2.17 -5.82
N THR A 525 14.48 2.66 -5.11
CA THR A 525 14.34 2.50 -3.65
C THR A 525 13.18 1.56 -3.36
N TRP A 526 12.66 1.55 -2.14
CA TRP A 526 11.55 0.71 -1.72
C TRP A 526 10.34 1.54 -1.32
N ASP A 527 9.16 0.93 -1.39
CA ASP A 527 7.92 1.48 -0.86
C ASP A 527 7.69 1.03 0.59
N VAL A 528 8.16 -0.17 0.93
CA VAL A 528 8.05 -0.80 2.25
C VAL A 528 9.44 -1.15 2.74
N ASP A 529 9.79 -0.71 3.95
CA ASP A 529 11.02 -1.11 4.64
C ASP A 529 10.66 -2.21 5.65
N SER A 530 11.25 -3.39 5.51
CA SER A 530 11.00 -4.47 6.48
C SER A 530 11.61 -4.23 7.85
N ARG A 531 12.61 -3.33 7.94
CA ARG A 531 13.44 -3.10 9.13
C ARG A 531 14.17 -4.33 9.64
N ASP A 532 14.38 -5.32 8.78
CA ASP A 532 15.15 -6.51 9.13
C ASP A 532 16.61 -6.19 9.52
N TRP A 533 17.19 -5.18 8.87
CA TRP A 533 18.50 -4.61 9.20
C TRP A 533 18.57 -3.96 10.60
N ASP A 534 17.43 -3.55 11.15
CA ASP A 534 17.30 -2.89 12.46
C ASP A 534 16.78 -3.87 13.55
N GLY A 535 16.91 -5.18 13.30
CA GLY A 535 16.56 -6.22 14.26
C GLY A 535 15.06 -6.51 14.38
N ALA A 536 14.26 -6.12 13.39
CA ALA A 536 12.84 -6.48 13.35
C ALA A 536 12.64 -8.00 13.50
N SER A 537 11.59 -8.39 14.24
CA SER A 537 11.20 -9.80 14.37
C SER A 537 10.69 -10.34 13.03
N ALA A 538 10.67 -11.67 12.89
CA ALA A 538 10.10 -12.32 11.70
C ALA A 538 8.65 -11.88 11.42
N SER A 539 7.85 -11.75 12.49
CA SER A 539 6.47 -11.26 12.40
C SER A 539 6.38 -9.79 11.98
N ALA A 540 7.31 -8.94 12.44
CA ALA A 540 7.36 -7.54 12.05
C ALA A 540 7.77 -7.37 10.58
N ILE A 541 8.74 -8.16 10.11
CA ILE A 541 9.15 -8.23 8.70
C ILE A 541 7.99 -8.71 7.83
N ALA A 542 7.28 -9.77 8.25
CA ALA A 542 6.10 -10.26 7.54
C ALA A 542 4.95 -9.23 7.54
N SER A 543 4.76 -8.52 8.65
CA SER A 543 3.77 -7.45 8.77
C SER A 543 4.11 -6.26 7.88
N ALA A 544 5.40 -5.93 7.72
CA ALA A 544 5.84 -4.94 6.75
C ALA A 544 5.51 -5.41 5.33
N ALA A 545 5.86 -6.65 4.96
CA ALA A 545 5.51 -7.20 3.64
C ALA A 545 4.00 -7.29 3.39
N ALA A 546 3.19 -7.48 4.44
CA ALA A 546 1.74 -7.43 4.35
C ALA A 546 1.21 -6.04 3.97
N GLN A 547 2.04 -4.98 3.98
CA GLN A 547 1.69 -3.66 3.48
C GLN A 547 1.87 -3.51 1.97
N LEU A 548 2.63 -4.40 1.31
CA LEU A 548 2.97 -4.30 -0.11
C LEU A 548 1.73 -4.32 -1.01
N GLN A 549 1.50 -3.30 -1.81
CA GLN A 549 0.43 -3.26 -2.82
C GLN A 549 0.96 -3.59 -4.22
N ASN A 550 0.07 -3.87 -5.17
CA ASN A 550 0.45 -4.11 -6.56
C ASN A 550 1.39 -3.00 -7.09
N GLY A 551 2.49 -3.40 -7.69
CA GLY A 551 3.56 -2.52 -8.19
C GLY A 551 4.61 -2.12 -7.15
N GLN A 552 4.39 -2.36 -5.86
CA GLN A 552 5.30 -1.90 -4.81
C GLN A 552 6.45 -2.85 -4.54
N VAL A 553 7.52 -2.31 -3.96
CA VAL A 553 8.79 -2.99 -3.71
C VAL A 553 9.14 -2.96 -2.22
N ILE A 554 9.52 -4.09 -1.62
CA ILE A 554 9.95 -4.18 -0.22
C ILE A 554 11.47 -4.27 -0.12
N LEU A 555 12.08 -3.57 0.83
CA LEU A 555 13.46 -3.76 1.25
C LEU A 555 13.56 -4.86 2.31
N MET A 556 14.35 -5.87 2.01
CA MET A 556 14.89 -6.87 2.94
C MET A 556 16.37 -7.09 2.61
N HIS A 557 17.07 -7.94 3.35
CA HIS A 557 18.49 -8.18 3.18
C HIS A 557 18.85 -9.67 3.19
N ASP A 558 19.85 -10.04 2.38
CA ASP A 558 20.40 -11.39 2.24
C ASP A 558 21.61 -11.64 3.18
N ALA A 559 22.01 -10.65 4.00
CA ALA A 559 23.04 -10.88 5.02
C ALA A 559 22.54 -11.84 6.13
N SER A 560 23.30 -12.07 7.21
CA SER A 560 22.97 -13.01 8.30
C SER A 560 21.77 -12.60 9.18
N TYR A 561 20.63 -12.29 8.56
CA TYR A 561 19.38 -11.86 9.18
C TYR A 561 18.42 -13.05 9.31
N ASN A 562 18.59 -13.82 10.39
CA ASN A 562 17.76 -15.00 10.66
C ASN A 562 16.25 -14.68 10.74
N ASN A 563 15.90 -13.46 11.16
CA ASN A 563 14.49 -13.04 11.22
C ASN A 563 13.87 -12.88 9.83
N THR A 564 14.65 -12.45 8.82
CA THR A 564 14.20 -12.38 7.43
C THR A 564 13.85 -13.77 6.90
N ASN A 565 14.71 -14.76 7.15
CA ASN A 565 14.45 -16.16 6.80
C ASN A 565 13.15 -16.66 7.45
N ASN A 566 12.99 -16.42 8.75
CA ASN A 566 11.81 -16.84 9.51
C ASN A 566 10.52 -16.15 9.04
N ALA A 567 10.61 -14.98 8.42
CA ALA A 567 9.48 -14.24 7.89
C ALA A 567 8.98 -14.77 6.53
N ILE A 568 9.82 -15.44 5.74
CA ILE A 568 9.52 -15.80 4.34
C ILE A 568 8.20 -16.55 4.17
N ALA A 569 7.91 -17.52 5.04
CA ALA A 569 6.67 -18.27 4.97
C ALA A 569 5.44 -17.38 5.22
N GLN A 570 5.52 -16.48 6.20
CA GLN A 570 4.46 -15.53 6.52
C GLN A 570 4.30 -14.48 5.41
N ILE A 571 5.39 -13.98 4.83
CA ILE A 571 5.36 -13.07 3.67
C ILE A 571 4.65 -13.72 2.49
N ALA A 572 5.05 -14.94 2.14
CA ALA A 572 4.47 -15.66 1.01
C ALA A 572 2.99 -15.96 1.22
N SER A 573 2.61 -16.36 2.44
CA SER A 573 1.21 -16.57 2.81
C SER A 573 0.42 -15.25 2.71
N GLY A 574 0.95 -14.17 3.28
CA GLY A 574 0.32 -12.85 3.27
C GLY A 574 0.08 -12.32 1.84
N LEU A 575 1.07 -12.44 0.95
CA LEU A 575 0.92 -12.03 -0.44
C LEU A 575 -0.09 -12.91 -1.19
N ARG A 576 -0.01 -14.23 -1.03
CA ARG A 576 -0.95 -15.18 -1.66
C ARG A 576 -2.38 -14.94 -1.21
N SER A 577 -2.60 -14.69 0.08
CA SER A 577 -3.93 -14.37 0.61
C SER A 577 -4.51 -13.14 -0.10
N ARG A 578 -3.66 -12.16 -0.39
CA ARG A 578 -4.03 -10.91 -1.07
C ARG A 578 -4.08 -11.03 -2.60
N GLY A 579 -3.89 -12.23 -3.15
CA GLY A 579 -3.79 -12.49 -4.59
C GLY A 579 -2.56 -11.87 -5.26
N LEU A 580 -1.64 -11.33 -4.47
CA LEU A 580 -0.42 -10.71 -4.96
C LEU A 580 0.65 -11.78 -5.17
N CYS A 581 1.35 -11.68 -6.29
CA CYS A 581 2.45 -12.56 -6.62
C CYS A 581 3.77 -11.81 -6.54
N ALA A 582 4.85 -12.54 -6.31
CA ALA A 582 6.18 -11.98 -6.54
C ALA A 582 6.35 -11.68 -8.04
N GLY A 583 6.93 -10.54 -8.36
CA GLY A 583 7.13 -10.07 -9.73
C GLY A 583 8.47 -9.41 -9.93
N ARG A 584 8.83 -9.21 -11.20
CA ARG A 584 10.05 -8.50 -11.56
C ARG A 584 9.85 -7.00 -11.47
N ILE A 585 10.92 -6.24 -11.22
CA ILE A 585 10.85 -4.77 -11.25
C ILE A 585 11.11 -4.28 -12.67
N ASP A 586 10.14 -3.56 -13.23
CA ASP A 586 10.27 -2.96 -14.55
C ASP A 586 11.17 -1.72 -14.52
N ALA A 587 12.23 -1.71 -15.34
CA ALA A 587 13.21 -0.62 -15.34
C ALA A 587 12.70 0.69 -15.94
N SER A 588 11.54 0.71 -16.63
CA SER A 588 10.96 1.96 -17.14
C SER A 588 10.09 2.65 -16.08
N THR A 589 9.41 1.88 -15.25
CA THR A 589 8.45 2.38 -14.24
C THR A 589 8.99 2.33 -12.82
N GLY A 590 9.96 1.45 -12.54
CA GLY A 590 10.44 1.11 -11.20
C GLY A 590 9.40 0.40 -10.34
N ARG A 591 8.37 -0.18 -10.97
CA ARG A 591 7.28 -0.90 -10.30
C ARG A 591 7.38 -2.38 -10.57
N ALA A 592 6.90 -3.17 -9.62
CA ALA A 592 6.77 -4.60 -9.78
C ALA A 592 5.69 -4.96 -10.80
N VAL A 593 6.01 -5.87 -11.70
CA VAL A 593 5.14 -6.32 -12.78
C VAL A 593 5.22 -7.83 -12.91
N ALA A 594 4.34 -8.39 -13.75
CA ALA A 594 4.35 -9.81 -14.05
C ALA A 594 5.75 -10.26 -14.50
N PRO A 595 6.23 -11.44 -14.05
CA PRO A 595 7.40 -12.07 -14.62
C PRO A 595 7.20 -12.19 -16.13
N SER A 596 8.24 -11.88 -16.89
CA SER A 596 8.24 -12.07 -18.34
C SER A 596 7.95 -13.55 -18.60
N GLY A 597 6.80 -13.87 -19.18
CA GLY A 597 6.49 -15.24 -19.56
C GLY A 597 7.57 -15.72 -20.52
N SER A 598 8.34 -16.72 -20.11
CA SER A 598 9.12 -17.52 -21.04
C SER A 598 8.13 -18.30 -21.89
N ASN A 599 7.63 -17.69 -22.95
CA ASN A 599 7.00 -18.40 -24.04
C ASN A 599 7.85 -18.21 -25.29
N SER A 600 8.67 -19.22 -25.53
CA SER A 600 8.88 -19.84 -26.83
C SER A 600 8.16 -19.15 -27.98
N SER A 601 8.96 -18.56 -28.86
CA SER A 601 8.86 -18.71 -30.31
C SER A 601 7.51 -19.22 -30.81
N SER A 602 6.56 -18.32 -31.02
CA SER A 602 5.37 -18.60 -31.83
C SER A 602 5.62 -18.04 -33.21
N SER A 603 6.28 -18.89 -34.00
CA SER A 603 6.32 -18.88 -35.45
C SER A 603 4.96 -18.48 -36.01
N SER A 604 4.89 -17.35 -36.70
CA SER A 604 3.79 -17.02 -37.58
C SER A 604 3.85 -17.93 -38.80
N SER A 605 3.14 -19.07 -38.71
CA SER A 605 2.82 -19.93 -39.83
C SER A 605 1.73 -19.28 -40.68
N SER A 606 2.15 -18.42 -41.61
CA SER A 606 1.34 -18.06 -42.78
C SER A 606 1.66 -19.03 -43.91
N SER A 607 0.81 -20.05 -44.07
CA SER A 607 0.77 -20.90 -45.25
C SER A 607 -0.01 -20.21 -46.37
N SER A 608 0.69 -19.78 -47.41
CA SER A 608 0.14 -19.72 -48.77
C SER A 608 1.27 -19.93 -49.78
N SER A 609 1.11 -21.03 -50.50
CA SER A 609 1.91 -21.61 -51.57
C SER A 609 2.04 -20.74 -52.83
N SER A 610 3.23 -20.70 -53.42
CA SER A 610 3.43 -20.90 -54.87
C SER A 610 4.93 -20.86 -55.26
N SER A 611 5.47 -22.05 -55.54
CA SER A 611 6.28 -22.45 -56.71
C SER A 611 7.44 -21.59 -57.27
N SER A 612 8.50 -22.36 -57.57
CA SER A 612 9.39 -22.32 -58.76
C SER A 612 10.82 -21.75 -58.62
N SER A 613 11.79 -22.69 -58.56
CA SER A 613 13.02 -22.85 -59.38
C SER A 613 13.87 -21.60 -59.68
N SER A 614 15.20 -21.58 -59.56
CA SER A 614 16.19 -22.51 -60.17
C SER A 614 17.62 -22.17 -59.69
N SER A 615 18.48 -23.19 -59.57
CA SER A 615 19.92 -23.32 -59.96
C SER A 615 20.78 -22.04 -60.18
N SER A 616 22.05 -21.93 -59.79
CA SER A 616 23.18 -22.85 -60.04
C SER A 616 24.49 -22.37 -59.34
N SER A 617 25.32 -23.33 -58.87
CA SER A 617 26.80 -23.51 -59.03
C SER A 617 27.73 -22.30 -59.31
N SER A 618 28.99 -22.18 -58.85
CA SER A 618 29.94 -23.07 -58.15
C SER A 618 31.29 -22.32 -57.91
N SER A 619 32.04 -22.80 -56.92
CA SER A 619 33.53 -22.90 -56.82
C SER A 619 34.44 -21.65 -56.78
N SER A 620 34.84 -21.29 -55.55
CA SER A 620 36.21 -21.26 -54.98
C SER A 620 37.41 -20.77 -55.82
N SER A 621 38.05 -19.68 -55.38
CA SER A 621 39.51 -19.60 -55.17
C SER A 621 39.86 -18.48 -54.18
N SER A 622 41.00 -18.62 -53.53
CA SER A 622 41.41 -18.09 -52.23
C SER A 622 42.09 -16.70 -52.25
N SER A 623 41.76 -15.93 -51.20
CA SER A 623 42.61 -15.00 -50.41
C SER A 623 43.42 -13.92 -51.13
N SER A 624 42.96 -12.66 -51.02
CA SER A 624 43.59 -11.64 -50.14
C SER A 624 42.82 -10.32 -50.18
N SER A 625 42.73 -9.68 -49.00
CA SER A 625 42.39 -8.26 -48.74
C SER A 625 40.97 -7.74 -49.06
N SER A 626 40.20 -7.58 -47.97
CA SER A 626 39.23 -6.50 -47.68
C SER A 626 38.22 -6.13 -48.77
N SER A 627 37.04 -6.76 -48.73
CA SER A 627 35.86 -6.37 -49.51
C SER A 627 34.91 -5.52 -48.66
N GLY A 628 34.63 -4.31 -49.15
CA GLY A 628 33.56 -3.45 -48.65
C GLY A 628 32.17 -3.99 -48.99
N GLY A 629 31.28 -3.89 -48.02
CA GLY A 629 29.83 -3.81 -48.22
C GLY A 629 29.37 -2.58 -47.46
N ASN A 630 28.51 -1.75 -48.08
CA ASN A 630 27.97 -0.48 -47.55
C ASN A 630 28.00 -0.41 -46.02
N GLY A 631 29.06 0.21 -45.47
CA GLY A 631 29.18 0.41 -44.04
C GLY A 631 28.08 1.37 -43.60
N ALA A 632 27.26 0.92 -42.64
CA ALA A 632 26.37 1.82 -41.95
C ALA A 632 27.22 2.95 -41.34
N CYS A 633 27.05 4.17 -41.83
CA CYS A 633 27.74 5.33 -41.26
C CYS A 633 27.38 5.44 -39.78
N GLN A 634 28.40 5.67 -38.95
CA GLN A 634 28.25 5.88 -37.52
C GLN A 634 28.75 7.28 -37.17
N CYS A 635 28.01 7.99 -36.35
CA CYS A 635 28.45 9.23 -35.75
C CYS A 635 29.37 8.95 -34.56
N ASN A 636 30.61 9.42 -34.61
CA ASN A 636 31.44 9.52 -33.43
C ASN A 636 31.04 10.78 -32.64
N TRP A 637 30.12 10.62 -31.69
CA TRP A 637 29.62 11.70 -30.86
C TRP A 637 30.44 11.78 -29.57
N TYR A 638 31.43 12.69 -29.54
CA TYR A 638 32.32 12.91 -28.38
C TYR A 638 33.04 11.62 -27.90
N GLY A 639 33.53 10.81 -28.84
CA GLY A 639 34.29 9.60 -28.54
C GLY A 639 33.44 8.33 -28.41
N SER A 640 32.13 8.40 -28.66
CA SER A 640 31.21 7.26 -28.66
C SER A 640 30.51 7.10 -30.01
N LEU A 641 30.45 5.88 -30.53
CA LEU A 641 29.85 5.59 -31.85
C LEU A 641 28.34 5.37 -31.74
N TYR A 642 27.57 6.13 -32.51
CA TYR A 642 26.12 6.01 -32.65
C TYR A 642 25.73 5.80 -34.12
N PRO A 643 24.66 5.06 -34.43
CA PRO A 643 24.14 4.99 -35.80
C PRO A 643 23.71 6.37 -36.33
N THR A 644 23.95 6.65 -37.61
CA THR A 644 23.34 7.83 -38.25
C THR A 644 21.88 7.56 -38.60
N CYS A 645 20.99 8.52 -38.36
CA CYS A 645 19.58 8.39 -38.76
C CYS A 645 19.42 8.40 -40.28
N GLN A 646 18.54 7.55 -40.80
CA GLN A 646 18.27 7.42 -42.23
C GLN A 646 17.15 8.35 -42.68
N ASN A 647 16.17 8.64 -41.82
CA ASN A 647 14.99 9.44 -42.17
C ASN A 647 15.01 10.87 -41.58
N GLN A 648 16.05 11.24 -40.84
CA GLN A 648 16.22 12.60 -40.32
C GLN A 648 17.69 13.05 -40.35
N THR A 649 17.91 14.30 -40.73
CA THR A 649 19.25 14.85 -40.93
C THR A 649 19.73 15.74 -39.77
N SER A 650 18.87 16.11 -38.83
CA SER A 650 19.23 16.89 -37.63
C SER A 650 18.43 16.43 -36.41
N GLY A 651 19.01 16.54 -35.23
CA GLY A 651 18.46 16.08 -33.95
C GLY A 651 18.85 14.64 -33.63
N TRP A 652 18.38 14.17 -32.48
CA TRP A 652 18.39 12.76 -32.11
C TRP A 652 17.06 12.13 -32.46
N GLY A 653 17.06 10.83 -32.76
CA GLY A 653 15.80 10.08 -32.77
C GLY A 653 16.01 8.59 -32.81
N TRP A 654 14.99 7.88 -33.27
CA TRP A 654 14.85 6.45 -33.02
C TRP A 654 14.43 5.73 -34.30
N GLU A 655 15.35 4.95 -34.86
CA GLU A 655 15.15 4.19 -36.10
C GLU A 655 15.76 2.80 -35.96
N ASN A 656 15.17 1.78 -36.59
CA ASN A 656 15.67 0.40 -36.52
C ASN A 656 15.90 -0.10 -35.09
N SER A 657 14.98 0.27 -34.17
CA SER A 657 14.99 -0.10 -32.75
C SER A 657 16.22 0.36 -31.95
N GLN A 658 16.89 1.43 -32.38
CA GLN A 658 18.00 2.03 -31.67
C GLN A 658 18.01 3.56 -31.80
N SER A 659 18.65 4.24 -30.84
CA SER A 659 18.90 5.68 -30.94
C SER A 659 19.88 5.97 -32.07
N CYS A 660 19.58 6.99 -32.87
CA CYS A 660 20.41 7.46 -33.97
C CYS A 660 20.60 8.98 -33.91
N ILE A 661 21.64 9.49 -34.58
CA ILE A 661 21.95 10.92 -34.68
C ILE A 661 21.79 11.39 -36.13
N GLY A 662 21.06 12.48 -36.35
CA GLY A 662 20.97 13.11 -37.65
C GLY A 662 22.33 13.66 -38.11
N ASN A 663 22.65 13.45 -39.38
CA ASN A 663 23.99 13.69 -39.95
C ASN A 663 24.52 15.13 -39.70
N ASN A 664 23.66 16.15 -39.82
CA ASN A 664 24.01 17.55 -39.59
C ASN A 664 24.28 17.82 -38.11
N THR A 665 23.53 17.18 -37.23
CA THR A 665 23.80 17.26 -35.78
C THR A 665 25.13 16.63 -35.48
N CYS A 666 25.41 15.43 -36.00
CA CYS A 666 26.70 14.77 -35.85
C CYS A 666 27.88 15.65 -36.28
N ASN A 667 27.77 16.31 -37.44
CA ASN A 667 28.84 17.14 -38.00
C ASN A 667 28.90 18.57 -37.42
N SER A 668 27.96 18.98 -36.56
CA SER A 668 27.95 20.30 -35.93
C SER A 668 28.86 20.41 -34.69
N GLN A 669 29.63 19.36 -34.37
CA GLN A 669 30.51 19.30 -33.21
C GLN A 669 31.75 20.20 -33.38
N ASN A 670 31.99 21.10 -32.44
CA ASN A 670 33.08 22.09 -32.48
C ASN A 670 34.44 21.58 -31.96
N SER A 671 34.70 20.27 -31.98
CA SER A 671 35.96 19.71 -31.48
C SER A 671 36.43 18.55 -32.34
N GLY A 672 37.71 18.58 -32.76
CA GLY A 672 38.32 17.70 -33.77
C GLY A 672 38.36 16.18 -33.50
N ASN A 673 37.54 15.66 -32.59
CA ASN A 673 37.34 14.23 -32.31
C ASN A 673 35.89 13.77 -32.60
N GLY A 674 35.10 14.58 -33.30
CA GLY A 674 33.69 14.31 -33.61
C GLY A 674 33.37 14.40 -35.10
N GLY A 675 32.43 13.59 -35.57
CA GLY A 675 31.99 13.57 -36.97
C GLY A 675 31.46 12.21 -37.44
N VAL A 676 30.86 12.21 -38.63
CA VAL A 676 30.33 10.99 -39.25
C VAL A 676 31.47 10.16 -39.82
N VAL A 677 31.55 8.90 -39.41
CA VAL A 677 32.54 7.91 -39.83
C VAL A 677 31.79 6.80 -40.58
N CYS A 678 32.03 6.70 -41.89
CA CYS A 678 31.50 5.65 -42.73
C CYS A 678 32.62 4.67 -43.07
N ASN A 679 32.37 3.36 -42.93
CA ASN A 679 33.30 2.30 -43.34
C ASN A 679 33.11 1.91 -44.80
#